data_AF-A0A7K8K050-F1
#
_entry.id   AF-A0A7K8K050-F1
#
_cell.length_a   1.000
_cell.length_b   1.000
_cell.length_c   1.000
_cell.angle_alpha   90.00
_cell.angle_beta   90.00
_cell.angle_gamma   90.00
#
_symmetry.space_group_name_H-M   'P 1'
#
loop_
_entity.id
_entity.type
_entity.pdbx_description
1 polymer ?
#
loop_
_entity_poly.entity_id
_entity_poly.type
_entity_poly.pdbx_seq_one_letter_code
_entity_poly.pdbx_strand_id
1 'polypeptide(L)'
;MKIFFLFTFSTFFLSAFEQAAASAHYDKILTHSRIRARDQGPNVCALQQVMGTKKKYFSTCRNWYQGAICGKKATVLYECCPGYMKMDGMRGCPAVAPIDHVYGTLGIVGATSTQQYSDISKLREEIEGRGSFTFFAPSNEAWEELNSEIHRNLVDNVNIELYNALHHHMVNKRMLTKDLKNGMTLVSMYNDQKLIINHYPNGVVTVNCARIIHGNQIATNGVVHVIDRVLTAVGNTIQDFIEVEDDLSSLRAAAITSDVLDILGRPGHYTLFAPTNEAFERLPRGVLERIMGDKVASEALVKFHILNTLQCSEAITGGAVYETLEGNIVEVGCDGESLTVNGVKMVKRKDIVTSNGVIHLIDEVLIPDSAKQVIELAGAQQTTFTDLVAQLGLASSLRPEGQYTLLAPLNGAFSDDTLRMDQRLLKTILQNHIIKVKVGLNELYNGQELETIGGKLLRVFVYRTAVCIENSCMVRGSKEGRNGFIHIFRQIINPAEKTLHEMLRNDKRFSVFLSLVKAADLDDILSRPGEWTLFVPTNDAFKGLTDDDKDILMRDKNALRNILLYHLIQGVFIGSGFEPGVTNILKTIQGGKLYLKIVNDTLLVNELKSRESDLMATNGVIHVIDKLLYPADLPVGNDQLLTILKKLIKYIQIKFVRDSTFKEIPLTFYKINIIESNVQPIITKEDPSITQLTKLIEGEPEFKIVREGETITKVIHGEPIIKTYTKIIDGRPVEVTEKKVTEERIIQGPEIKYTRITAGGSDNEEKLKKLLEEEVTKVTKFIEGDGQLLEDEEIKRLLQGAGTEYTKVTKVIEGEPQIIEREIKKVHLE
;
A
#
# COMPACT_ATOMS: atom_id res chain seq x y z
N MET A 1 -22.69 -27.46 -26.07
CA MET A 1 -22.11 -28.50 -25.18
C MET A 1 -20.60 -28.39 -24.92
N LYS A 2 -19.76 -27.78 -25.78
CA LYS A 2 -18.30 -27.69 -25.54
C LYS A 2 -17.82 -26.51 -24.65
N ILE A 3 -18.60 -25.44 -24.53
CA ILE A 3 -18.19 -24.22 -23.80
C ILE A 3 -18.28 -24.37 -22.26
N PHE A 4 -19.16 -25.24 -21.75
CA PHE A 4 -19.34 -25.50 -20.31
C PHE A 4 -18.17 -26.29 -19.67
N PHE A 5 -17.27 -26.87 -20.48
CA PHE A 5 -16.21 -27.77 -20.02
C PHE A 5 -14.85 -27.09 -19.77
N LEU A 6 -14.61 -25.88 -20.29
CA LEU A 6 -13.34 -25.16 -20.05
C LEU A 6 -13.37 -24.25 -18.81
N PHE A 7 -14.49 -23.58 -18.55
CA PHE A 7 -14.63 -22.74 -17.34
C PHE A 7 -14.62 -23.55 -16.04
N THR A 8 -15.10 -24.79 -16.09
CA THR A 8 -15.05 -25.74 -14.97
C THR A 8 -13.66 -26.30 -14.71
N PHE A 9 -12.76 -26.36 -15.70
CA PHE A 9 -11.41 -26.91 -15.52
C PHE A 9 -10.41 -25.89 -14.94
N SER A 10 -10.48 -24.62 -15.36
CA SER A 10 -9.58 -23.56 -14.87
C SER A 10 -9.84 -23.21 -13.39
N THR A 11 -11.12 -23.15 -12.99
CA THR A 11 -11.53 -22.97 -11.59
C THR A 11 -11.18 -24.17 -10.71
N PHE A 12 -11.22 -25.39 -11.24
CA PHE A 12 -10.74 -26.59 -10.53
C PHE A 12 -9.22 -26.58 -10.32
N PHE A 13 -8.43 -26.08 -11.29
CA PHE A 13 -6.97 -26.07 -11.17
C PHE A 13 -6.45 -25.02 -10.18
N LEU A 14 -6.99 -23.79 -10.15
CA LEU A 14 -6.60 -22.82 -9.11
C LEU A 14 -7.03 -23.27 -7.72
N SER A 15 -8.28 -23.72 -7.55
CA SER A 15 -8.76 -24.20 -6.26
C SER A 15 -8.03 -25.47 -5.79
N ALA A 16 -7.62 -26.36 -6.69
CA ALA A 16 -6.79 -27.52 -6.35
C ALA A 16 -5.37 -27.10 -5.91
N PHE A 17 -4.77 -26.07 -6.50
CA PHE A 17 -3.44 -25.58 -6.09
C PHE A 17 -3.47 -24.90 -4.72
N GLU A 18 -4.47 -24.06 -4.43
CA GLU A 18 -4.65 -23.51 -3.07
C GLU A 18 -4.95 -24.61 -2.04
N GLN A 19 -5.82 -25.57 -2.38
CA GLN A 19 -6.16 -26.68 -1.48
C GLN A 19 -5.03 -27.70 -1.28
N ALA A 20 -4.07 -27.80 -2.21
CA ALA A 20 -2.86 -28.62 -2.06
C ALA A 20 -1.76 -27.90 -1.26
N ALA A 21 -1.72 -26.56 -1.30
CA ALA A 21 -0.81 -25.77 -0.48
C ALA A 21 -1.21 -25.77 1.00
N ALA A 22 -2.51 -25.65 1.29
CA ALA A 22 -3.02 -25.56 2.66
C ALA A 22 -2.64 -26.78 3.53
N SER A 23 -2.88 -28.00 3.02
CA SER A 23 -2.63 -29.25 3.76
C SER A 23 -1.16 -29.47 4.15
N ALA A 24 -0.22 -28.81 3.47
CA ALA A 24 1.21 -28.93 3.73
C ALA A 24 1.72 -28.09 4.93
N HIS A 25 0.94 -27.13 5.46
CA HIS A 25 1.46 -26.20 6.48
C HIS A 25 1.85 -26.89 7.79
N TYR A 26 1.04 -27.81 8.31
CA TYR A 26 1.33 -28.53 9.56
C TYR A 26 2.58 -29.42 9.40
N ASP A 27 2.63 -30.24 8.35
CA ASP A 27 3.74 -31.17 8.09
C ASP A 27 5.06 -30.44 7.82
N LYS A 28 5.04 -29.28 7.15
CA LYS A 28 6.20 -28.41 6.95
C LYS A 28 6.74 -27.88 8.28
N ILE A 29 5.86 -27.40 9.16
CA ILE A 29 6.22 -26.88 10.48
C ILE A 29 6.75 -28.00 11.39
N LEU A 30 6.14 -29.18 11.37
CA LEU A 30 6.61 -30.37 12.09
C LEU A 30 7.98 -30.85 11.57
N THR A 31 8.21 -30.78 10.25
CA THR A 31 9.52 -31.08 9.65
C THR A 31 10.60 -30.11 10.12
N HIS A 32 10.29 -28.81 10.16
CA HIS A 32 11.21 -27.80 10.70
C HIS A 32 11.48 -28.02 12.21
N SER A 33 10.46 -28.41 12.98
CA SER A 33 10.58 -28.77 14.40
C SER A 33 11.53 -29.96 14.62
N ARG A 34 11.44 -31.01 13.78
CA ARG A 34 12.39 -32.15 13.78
C ARG A 34 13.82 -31.74 13.48
N ILE A 35 14.02 -30.87 12.47
CA ILE A 35 15.35 -30.39 12.09
C ILE A 35 16.01 -29.63 13.26
N ARG A 36 15.26 -28.77 13.97
CA ARG A 36 15.75 -28.03 15.14
C ARG A 36 16.09 -28.92 16.34
N ALA A 37 15.45 -30.08 16.46
CA ALA A 37 15.65 -31.03 17.55
C ALA A 37 16.61 -32.18 17.19
N ARG A 38 17.21 -32.19 15.99
CA ARG A 38 18.05 -33.29 15.49
C ARG A 38 19.17 -33.69 16.45
N ASP A 39 19.78 -32.71 17.12
CA ASP A 39 20.86 -32.95 18.08
C ASP A 39 20.37 -33.57 19.40
N GLN A 40 19.07 -33.54 19.70
CA GLN A 40 18.53 -34.18 20.90
C GLN A 40 18.33 -35.69 20.73
N GLY A 41 18.30 -36.18 19.49
CA GLY A 41 18.20 -37.60 19.13
C GLY A 41 17.15 -37.88 18.04
N PRO A 42 16.96 -39.15 17.66
CA PRO A 42 15.96 -39.54 16.67
C PRO A 42 14.54 -39.17 17.12
N ASN A 43 13.72 -38.70 16.18
CA ASN A 43 12.30 -38.40 16.33
C ASN A 43 11.93 -37.47 17.51
N VAL A 44 12.87 -36.63 17.95
CA VAL A 44 12.58 -35.52 18.86
C VAL A 44 12.06 -34.34 18.03
N CYS A 45 11.11 -33.60 18.59
CA CYS A 45 10.55 -32.37 18.04
C CYS A 45 10.84 -31.20 19.00
N ALA A 46 11.16 -30.04 18.42
CA ALA A 46 11.33 -28.79 19.17
C ALA A 46 10.02 -28.00 19.22
N LEU A 47 9.55 -27.68 20.42
CA LEU A 47 8.38 -26.84 20.67
C LEU A 47 8.80 -25.56 21.37
N GLN A 48 8.00 -24.51 21.27
CA GLN A 48 8.12 -23.31 22.10
C GLN A 48 6.95 -23.26 23.09
N GLN A 49 7.27 -23.22 24.39
CA GLN A 49 6.30 -22.96 25.46
C GLN A 49 6.32 -21.46 25.81
N VAL A 50 5.15 -20.84 25.94
CA VAL A 50 5.05 -19.43 26.31
C VAL A 50 5.24 -19.27 27.82
N MET A 51 6.21 -18.44 28.24
CA MET A 51 6.54 -18.24 29.65
C MET A 51 5.32 -17.73 30.44
N GLY A 52 5.01 -18.42 31.55
CA GLY A 52 3.85 -18.12 32.39
C GLY A 52 2.56 -18.85 31.99
N THR A 53 2.56 -19.66 30.93
CA THR A 53 1.39 -20.46 30.51
C THR A 53 1.79 -21.93 30.29
N LYS A 54 0.80 -22.83 30.17
CA LYS A 54 1.02 -24.22 29.72
C LYS A 54 1.09 -24.36 28.18
N LYS A 55 0.86 -23.28 27.41
CA LYS A 55 0.67 -23.35 25.95
C LYS A 55 1.97 -23.63 25.21
N LYS A 56 1.95 -24.68 24.37
CA LYS A 56 3.06 -25.16 23.55
C LYS A 56 2.72 -25.03 22.06
N TYR A 57 3.67 -24.56 21.27
CA TYR A 57 3.50 -24.37 19.82
C TYR A 57 4.65 -25.00 19.04
N PHE A 58 4.31 -25.72 17.95
CA PHE A 58 5.25 -25.96 16.86
C PHE A 58 5.38 -24.66 16.07
N SER A 59 6.43 -23.88 16.31
CA SER A 59 6.49 -22.50 15.83
C SER A 59 7.12 -22.33 14.45
N THR A 60 6.65 -21.32 13.71
CA THR A 60 7.26 -20.87 12.46
C THR A 60 8.70 -20.43 12.67
N CYS A 61 9.51 -20.37 11.60
CA CYS A 61 10.89 -19.86 11.72
C CYS A 61 10.95 -18.41 12.22
N ARG A 62 9.96 -17.58 11.87
CA ARG A 62 9.85 -16.20 12.35
C ARG A 62 9.72 -16.15 13.88
N ASN A 63 8.73 -16.84 14.43
CA ASN A 63 8.47 -16.84 15.88
C ASN A 63 9.60 -17.55 16.66
N TRP A 64 10.20 -18.58 16.06
CA TRP A 64 11.36 -19.28 16.63
C TRP A 64 12.55 -18.33 16.86
N TYR A 65 12.99 -17.61 15.82
CA TYR A 65 14.11 -16.67 15.95
C TYR A 65 13.76 -15.40 16.73
N GLN A 66 12.49 -15.00 16.77
CA GLN A 66 12.01 -13.91 17.63
C GLN A 66 12.08 -14.26 19.13
N GLY A 67 12.09 -15.55 19.49
CA GLY A 67 12.17 -16.00 20.89
C GLY A 67 10.95 -15.64 21.74
N ALA A 68 9.85 -15.23 21.11
CA ALA A 68 8.63 -14.77 21.76
C ALA A 68 7.39 -15.17 20.95
N ILE A 69 6.28 -15.38 21.65
CA ILE A 69 4.94 -15.67 21.11
C ILE A 69 3.97 -14.80 21.92
N CYS A 70 3.05 -14.11 21.24
CA CYS A 70 2.11 -13.19 21.88
C CYS A 70 2.78 -12.23 22.88
N GLY A 71 3.84 -11.54 22.46
CA GLY A 71 4.59 -10.58 23.29
C GLY A 71 5.38 -11.16 24.48
N LYS A 72 5.16 -12.43 24.86
CA LYS A 72 5.86 -13.10 25.97
C LYS A 72 7.04 -13.91 25.45
N LYS A 73 8.13 -13.96 26.23
CA LYS A 73 9.28 -14.85 25.94
C LYS A 73 8.80 -16.30 25.86
N ALA A 74 9.38 -17.08 24.95
CA ALA A 74 9.08 -18.49 24.79
C ALA A 74 10.32 -19.34 25.01
N THR A 75 10.23 -20.35 25.88
CA THR A 75 11.29 -21.32 26.13
C THR A 75 11.19 -22.49 25.16
N VAL A 76 12.34 -23.01 24.73
CA VAL A 76 12.41 -24.21 23.88
C VAL A 76 12.24 -25.45 24.75
N LEU A 77 11.28 -26.30 24.37
CA LEU A 77 11.12 -27.66 24.88
C LEU A 77 11.46 -28.68 23.80
N TYR A 78 11.88 -29.86 24.25
CA TYR A 78 12.18 -31.01 23.39
C TYR A 78 11.37 -32.21 23.85
N GLU A 79 10.42 -32.62 23.01
CA GLU A 79 9.47 -33.71 23.28
C GLU A 79 9.52 -34.71 22.12
N CYS A 80 8.97 -35.91 22.31
CA CYS A 80 8.85 -36.83 21.18
C CYS A 80 7.89 -36.26 20.14
N CYS A 81 8.23 -36.40 18.87
CA CYS A 81 7.29 -36.10 17.80
C CYS A 81 6.06 -37.02 17.90
N PRO A 82 4.88 -36.59 17.40
CA PRO A 82 3.70 -37.44 17.32
C PRO A 82 4.01 -38.80 16.68
N GLY A 83 3.51 -39.88 17.30
CA GLY A 83 3.80 -41.27 16.95
C GLY A 83 5.08 -41.89 17.55
N TYR A 84 5.89 -41.18 18.35
CA TYR A 84 7.15 -41.70 18.90
C TYR A 84 7.24 -41.59 20.43
N MET A 85 8.05 -42.46 21.04
CA MET A 85 8.26 -42.51 22.49
C MET A 85 9.74 -42.72 22.85
N LYS A 86 10.10 -42.39 24.09
CA LYS A 86 11.43 -42.64 24.66
C LYS A 86 11.59 -44.13 25.00
N MET A 87 12.83 -44.60 25.04
CA MET A 87 13.21 -45.87 25.65
C MET A 87 14.30 -45.64 26.69
N ASP A 88 14.24 -46.37 27.80
CA ASP A 88 15.19 -46.21 28.90
C ASP A 88 16.63 -46.48 28.45
N GLY A 89 17.56 -45.63 28.90
CA GLY A 89 18.96 -45.67 28.49
C GLY A 89 19.26 -45.19 27.06
N MET A 90 18.25 -44.84 26.25
CA MET A 90 18.47 -44.35 24.88
C MET A 90 18.21 -42.84 24.73
N ARG A 91 18.99 -42.21 23.83
CA ARG A 91 18.86 -40.78 23.51
C ARG A 91 17.71 -40.55 22.51
N GLY A 92 16.94 -39.49 22.73
CA GLY A 92 15.82 -39.10 21.88
C GLY A 92 14.59 -40.00 22.04
N CYS A 93 13.87 -40.23 20.94
CA CYS A 93 12.65 -41.02 20.88
C CYS A 93 12.77 -42.13 19.81
N PRO A 94 13.59 -43.16 20.08
CA PRO A 94 13.91 -44.19 19.08
C PRO A 94 12.77 -45.18 18.81
N ALA A 95 11.80 -45.30 19.72
CA ALA A 95 10.65 -46.19 19.55
C ALA A 95 9.47 -45.47 18.90
N VAL A 96 8.72 -46.19 18.07
CA VAL A 96 7.38 -45.81 17.63
C VAL A 96 6.40 -46.19 18.75
N ALA A 97 5.43 -45.33 19.04
CA ALA A 97 4.37 -45.67 19.99
C ALA A 97 3.59 -46.90 19.48
N PRO A 98 3.20 -47.86 20.35
CA PRO A 98 2.42 -49.01 19.90
C PRO A 98 1.09 -48.54 19.31
N ILE A 99 0.69 -49.10 18.17
CA ILE A 99 -0.63 -48.87 17.62
C ILE A 99 -1.65 -49.71 18.39
N ASP A 100 -2.69 -49.05 18.88
CA ASP A 100 -3.81 -49.68 19.60
C ASP A 100 -5.13 -49.20 18.99
N HIS A 101 -6.27 -49.75 19.40
CA HIS A 101 -7.56 -49.16 19.05
C HIS A 101 -7.70 -47.73 19.63
N VAL A 102 -8.65 -46.96 19.11
CA VAL A 102 -8.83 -45.53 19.46
C VAL A 102 -8.90 -45.32 20.97
N TYR A 103 -9.63 -46.17 21.71
CA TYR A 103 -9.69 -46.09 23.18
C TYR A 103 -8.33 -46.23 23.88
N GLY A 104 -7.46 -47.14 23.43
CA GLY A 104 -6.14 -47.34 24.03
C GLY A 104 -5.19 -46.22 23.65
N THR A 105 -5.33 -45.73 22.42
CA THR A 105 -4.56 -44.58 21.91
C THR A 105 -4.84 -43.30 22.73
N LEU A 106 -6.04 -43.11 23.29
CA LEU A 106 -6.33 -42.00 24.23
C LEU A 106 -5.36 -41.99 25.43
N GLY A 107 -5.08 -43.16 26.02
CA GLY A 107 -4.12 -43.31 27.10
C GLY A 107 -2.67 -43.06 26.65
N ILE A 108 -2.29 -43.57 25.47
CA ILE A 108 -0.95 -43.38 24.87
C ILE A 108 -0.65 -41.89 24.64
N VAL A 109 -1.65 -41.09 24.26
CA VAL A 109 -1.50 -39.64 24.03
C VAL A 109 -1.71 -38.78 25.28
N GLY A 110 -1.95 -39.41 26.44
CA GLY A 110 -2.14 -38.72 27.72
C GLY A 110 -3.53 -38.11 27.94
N ALA A 111 -4.49 -38.33 27.04
CA ALA A 111 -5.87 -37.85 27.16
C ALA A 111 -6.72 -38.72 28.11
N THR A 112 -6.20 -38.96 29.31
CA THR A 112 -6.75 -39.91 30.30
C THR A 112 -8.14 -39.53 30.80
N SER A 113 -8.46 -38.24 30.91
CA SER A 113 -9.82 -37.79 31.25
C SER A 113 -10.81 -38.19 30.15
N THR A 114 -10.47 -37.94 28.88
CA THR A 114 -11.28 -38.36 27.72
C THR A 114 -11.40 -39.88 27.62
N GLN A 115 -10.34 -40.62 27.97
CA GLN A 115 -10.38 -42.09 28.06
C GLN A 115 -11.37 -42.56 29.14
N GLN A 116 -11.26 -42.04 30.36
CA GLN A 116 -12.19 -42.37 31.46
C GLN A 116 -13.63 -42.00 31.11
N TYR A 117 -13.86 -40.83 30.49
CA TYR A 117 -15.19 -40.42 30.05
C TYR A 117 -15.76 -41.33 28.94
N SER A 118 -14.91 -41.86 28.05
CA SER A 118 -15.32 -42.85 27.05
C SER A 118 -15.69 -44.21 27.66
N ASP A 119 -15.06 -44.60 28.77
CA ASP A 119 -15.37 -45.83 29.53
C ASP A 119 -16.74 -45.71 30.24
N ILE A 120 -16.93 -44.67 31.06
CA ILE A 120 -18.17 -44.51 31.86
C ILE A 120 -19.42 -44.16 31.03
N SER A 121 -19.25 -43.61 29.81
CA SER A 121 -20.34 -43.33 28.87
C SER A 121 -20.72 -44.54 27.99
N LYS A 122 -20.00 -45.66 28.08
CA LYS A 122 -20.13 -46.85 27.20
C LYS A 122 -19.68 -46.65 25.75
N LEU A 123 -19.14 -45.48 25.39
CA LEU A 123 -18.52 -45.25 24.08
C LEU A 123 -17.38 -46.25 23.79
N ARG A 124 -16.67 -46.68 24.82
CA ARG A 124 -15.52 -47.60 24.74
C ARG A 124 -15.73 -48.80 23.82
N GLU A 125 -16.83 -49.53 23.94
CA GLU A 125 -17.05 -50.76 23.16
C GLU A 125 -17.07 -50.50 21.64
N GLU A 126 -17.54 -49.33 21.22
CA GLU A 126 -17.54 -48.89 19.81
C GLU A 126 -16.12 -48.56 19.33
N ILE A 127 -15.36 -47.80 20.12
CA ILE A 127 -14.02 -47.33 19.75
C ILE A 127 -12.88 -48.32 20.06
N GLU A 128 -13.17 -49.43 20.74
CA GLU A 128 -12.37 -50.68 20.71
C GLU A 128 -12.76 -51.57 19.51
N GLY A 129 -14.00 -51.44 19.03
CA GLY A 129 -14.61 -52.27 17.99
C GLY A 129 -14.19 -51.97 16.54
N ARG A 130 -14.96 -52.53 15.61
CA ARG A 130 -14.72 -52.40 14.16
C ARG A 130 -15.21 -51.03 13.67
N GLY A 131 -14.33 -50.27 13.03
CA GLY A 131 -14.68 -49.00 12.40
C GLY A 131 -13.47 -48.29 11.80
N SER A 132 -13.66 -47.04 11.43
CA SER A 132 -12.59 -46.11 11.05
C SER A 132 -12.95 -44.74 11.59
N PHE A 133 -12.42 -44.39 12.75
CA PHE A 133 -12.83 -43.18 13.48
C PHE A 133 -11.77 -42.08 13.41
N THR A 134 -12.21 -40.83 13.55
CA THR A 134 -11.37 -39.71 14.02
C THR A 134 -11.92 -39.25 15.35
N PHE A 135 -11.09 -39.18 16.38
CA PHE A 135 -11.47 -38.63 17.69
C PHE A 135 -10.65 -37.37 17.97
N PHE A 136 -11.32 -36.22 18.00
CA PHE A 136 -10.76 -34.96 18.49
C PHE A 136 -10.82 -34.93 20.02
N ALA A 137 -9.93 -35.68 20.67
CA ALA A 137 -9.95 -35.90 22.12
C ALA A 137 -9.50 -34.64 22.88
N PRO A 138 -10.32 -34.05 23.77
CA PRO A 138 -9.85 -32.97 24.64
C PRO A 138 -8.71 -33.45 25.55
N SER A 139 -7.73 -32.58 25.83
CA SER A 139 -6.70 -32.85 26.83
C SER A 139 -7.29 -32.88 28.25
N ASN A 140 -6.49 -33.27 29.24
CA ASN A 140 -6.95 -33.25 30.63
C ASN A 140 -7.21 -31.81 31.09
N GLU A 141 -6.34 -30.87 30.72
CA GLU A 141 -6.50 -29.44 30.97
C GLU A 141 -7.76 -28.88 30.31
N ALA A 142 -8.11 -29.33 29.10
CA ALA A 142 -9.33 -28.93 28.42
C ALA A 142 -10.62 -29.28 29.20
N TRP A 143 -10.59 -30.38 29.97
CA TRP A 143 -11.66 -30.76 30.88
C TRP A 143 -11.60 -30.00 32.22
N GLU A 144 -10.40 -29.69 32.73
CA GLU A 144 -10.19 -28.85 33.93
C GLU A 144 -10.66 -27.40 33.71
N GLU A 145 -10.47 -26.86 32.50
CA GLU A 145 -10.87 -25.51 32.10
C GLU A 145 -12.35 -25.40 31.68
N LEU A 146 -13.07 -26.52 31.56
CA LEU A 146 -14.50 -26.51 31.23
C LEU A 146 -15.31 -25.89 32.39
N ASN A 147 -16.34 -25.10 32.04
CA ASN A 147 -17.22 -24.50 33.03
C ASN A 147 -17.81 -25.58 33.97
N SER A 148 -17.66 -25.38 35.28
CA SER A 148 -18.02 -26.38 36.31
C SER A 148 -19.50 -26.79 36.34
N GLU A 149 -20.41 -26.01 35.78
CA GLU A 149 -21.82 -26.39 35.62
C GLU A 149 -22.01 -27.31 34.41
N ILE A 150 -21.46 -26.92 33.25
CA ILE A 150 -21.45 -27.76 32.04
C ILE A 150 -20.76 -29.11 32.33
N HIS A 151 -19.61 -29.07 33.00
CA HIS A 151 -18.86 -30.28 33.36
C HIS A 151 -19.67 -31.22 34.26
N ARG A 152 -20.34 -30.71 35.30
CA ARG A 152 -21.24 -31.51 36.15
C ARG A 152 -22.41 -32.07 35.35
N ASN A 153 -23.09 -31.25 34.55
CA ASN A 153 -24.25 -31.70 33.75
C ASN A 153 -23.89 -32.84 32.78
N LEU A 154 -22.68 -32.85 32.21
CA LEU A 154 -22.17 -33.96 31.41
C LEU A 154 -21.92 -35.21 32.26
N VAL A 155 -21.21 -35.08 33.39
CA VAL A 155 -20.79 -36.23 34.22
C VAL A 155 -21.95 -36.82 35.03
N ASP A 156 -22.96 -36.05 35.40
CA ASP A 156 -24.15 -36.53 36.10
C ASP A 156 -25.08 -37.35 35.18
N ASN A 157 -24.98 -37.17 33.85
CA ASN A 157 -25.76 -37.93 32.86
C ASN A 157 -24.85 -38.64 31.82
N VAL A 158 -24.01 -39.55 32.30
CA VAL A 158 -22.99 -40.26 31.48
C VAL A 158 -23.55 -41.00 30.27
N ASN A 159 -24.77 -41.55 30.36
CA ASN A 159 -25.36 -42.39 29.31
C ASN A 159 -25.96 -41.60 28.13
N ILE A 160 -26.18 -40.29 28.30
CA ILE A 160 -26.81 -39.45 27.28
C ILE A 160 -25.92 -38.24 27.01
N GLU A 161 -25.78 -37.31 27.96
CA GLU A 161 -25.09 -36.04 27.70
C GLU A 161 -23.59 -36.24 27.44
N LEU A 162 -22.90 -37.04 28.26
CA LEU A 162 -21.47 -37.33 28.03
C LEU A 162 -21.25 -38.15 26.76
N TYR A 163 -22.09 -39.18 26.53
CA TYR A 163 -22.03 -40.00 25.31
C TYR A 163 -22.20 -39.15 24.04
N ASN A 164 -23.22 -38.29 24.02
CA ASN A 164 -23.51 -37.36 22.94
C ASN A 164 -22.39 -36.34 22.74
N ALA A 165 -21.88 -35.75 23.83
CA ALA A 165 -20.77 -34.82 23.78
C ALA A 165 -19.51 -35.47 23.17
N LEU A 166 -19.15 -36.68 23.59
CA LEU A 166 -18.00 -37.40 23.01
C LEU A 166 -18.25 -37.79 21.55
N HIS A 167 -19.47 -38.18 21.16
CA HIS A 167 -19.84 -38.40 19.77
C HIS A 167 -19.72 -37.13 18.90
N HIS A 168 -19.99 -35.94 19.46
CA HIS A 168 -19.75 -34.68 18.77
C HIS A 168 -18.26 -34.45 18.48
N HIS A 169 -17.36 -34.98 19.30
CA HIS A 169 -15.91 -34.93 19.07
C HIS A 169 -15.40 -36.00 18.09
N MET A 170 -16.29 -36.81 17.52
CA MET A 170 -15.93 -37.95 16.66
C MET A 170 -16.47 -37.82 15.24
N VAL A 171 -15.76 -38.40 14.28
CA VAL A 171 -16.16 -38.53 12.87
C VAL A 171 -15.98 -39.98 12.44
N ASN A 172 -16.95 -40.54 11.72
CA ASN A 172 -16.99 -41.96 11.30
C ASN A 172 -16.05 -42.33 10.14
N LYS A 173 -14.98 -41.54 9.95
CA LYS A 173 -13.88 -41.78 9.00
C LYS A 173 -12.57 -41.30 9.63
N ARG A 174 -11.46 -41.98 9.34
CA ARG A 174 -10.10 -41.51 9.65
C ARG A 174 -9.72 -40.29 8.79
N MET A 175 -9.41 -39.16 9.44
CA MET A 175 -9.01 -37.88 8.86
C MET A 175 -7.69 -37.44 9.49
N LEU A 176 -6.61 -37.33 8.71
CA LEU A 176 -5.32 -36.81 9.19
C LEU A 176 -5.27 -35.28 9.08
N THR A 177 -4.34 -34.60 9.73
CA THR A 177 -4.22 -33.12 9.66
C THR A 177 -4.07 -32.58 8.23
N LYS A 178 -3.47 -33.35 7.33
CA LYS A 178 -3.38 -33.03 5.89
C LYS A 178 -4.73 -33.14 5.14
N ASP A 179 -5.69 -33.88 5.71
CA ASP A 179 -7.04 -34.04 5.16
C ASP A 179 -7.99 -32.98 5.75
N LEU A 180 -7.63 -32.38 6.89
CA LEU A 180 -8.31 -31.29 7.60
C LEU A 180 -8.06 -29.92 6.93
N LYS A 181 -8.59 -29.73 5.73
CA LYS A 181 -8.44 -28.49 4.95
C LYS A 181 -9.09 -27.27 5.64
N ASN A 182 -8.54 -26.07 5.38
CA ASN A 182 -9.11 -24.82 5.86
C ASN A 182 -10.53 -24.57 5.30
N GLY A 183 -11.46 -24.11 6.16
CA GLY A 183 -12.87 -23.89 5.82
C GLY A 183 -13.69 -25.18 5.65
N MET A 184 -13.10 -26.37 5.84
CA MET A 184 -13.82 -27.63 5.71
C MET A 184 -14.85 -27.78 6.84
N THR A 185 -16.02 -28.30 6.51
CA THR A 185 -16.99 -28.75 7.52
C THR A 185 -17.05 -30.27 7.52
N LEU A 186 -16.89 -30.89 8.69
CA LEU A 186 -17.14 -32.32 8.92
C LEU A 186 -18.50 -32.51 9.60
N VAL A 187 -19.09 -33.68 9.39
CA VAL A 187 -20.28 -34.13 10.13
C VAL A 187 -19.79 -35.01 11.27
N SER A 188 -20.13 -34.65 12.51
CA SER A 188 -19.80 -35.45 13.70
C SER A 188 -20.71 -36.68 13.82
N MET A 189 -20.34 -37.61 14.71
CA MET A 189 -21.16 -38.80 14.99
C MET A 189 -22.37 -38.51 15.89
N TYR A 190 -22.59 -37.25 16.29
CA TYR A 190 -23.76 -36.84 17.06
C TYR A 190 -24.72 -35.98 16.23
N ASN A 191 -25.93 -36.48 15.97
CA ASN A 191 -27.07 -35.75 15.41
C ASN A 191 -26.74 -34.86 14.18
N ASP A 192 -25.88 -35.36 13.29
CA ASP A 192 -25.31 -34.66 12.12
C ASP A 192 -24.71 -33.26 12.43
N GLN A 193 -24.32 -32.99 13.68
CA GLN A 193 -23.76 -31.71 14.09
C GLN A 193 -22.43 -31.44 13.39
N LYS A 194 -22.24 -30.20 12.98
CA LYS A 194 -21.10 -29.75 12.18
C LYS A 194 -19.87 -29.48 13.03
N LEU A 195 -18.71 -29.87 12.52
CA LEU A 195 -17.39 -29.49 13.02
C LEU A 195 -16.69 -28.62 11.98
N ILE A 196 -16.35 -27.39 12.36
CA ILE A 196 -15.71 -26.40 11.50
C ILE A 196 -14.20 -26.52 11.65
N ILE A 197 -13.53 -26.79 10.53
CA ILE A 197 -12.10 -27.04 10.44
C ILE A 197 -11.41 -25.83 9.81
N ASN A 198 -10.40 -25.28 10.49
CA ASN A 198 -9.53 -24.23 9.94
C ASN A 198 -8.07 -24.67 10.01
N HIS A 199 -7.29 -24.33 8.98
CA HIS A 199 -5.88 -24.66 8.86
C HIS A 199 -5.11 -23.42 8.41
N TYR A 200 -4.32 -22.87 9.33
CA TYR A 200 -3.68 -21.58 9.18
C TYR A 200 -2.27 -21.70 8.58
N PRO A 201 -1.78 -20.67 7.84
CA PRO A 201 -0.45 -20.71 7.20
C PRO A 201 0.74 -20.90 8.15
N ASN A 202 0.55 -20.62 9.44
CA ASN A 202 1.53 -20.84 10.51
C ASN A 202 1.59 -22.30 11.02
N GLY A 203 0.75 -23.19 10.49
CA GLY A 203 0.68 -24.61 10.84
C GLY A 203 -0.36 -24.96 11.91
N VAL A 204 -1.03 -23.97 12.52
CA VAL A 204 -2.11 -24.22 13.48
C VAL A 204 -3.31 -24.83 12.75
N VAL A 205 -3.87 -25.90 13.33
CA VAL A 205 -5.14 -26.53 12.89
C VAL A 205 -6.13 -26.42 14.04
N THR A 206 -7.37 -26.03 13.76
CA THR A 206 -8.44 -25.91 14.77
C THR A 206 -9.73 -26.60 14.34
N VAL A 207 -10.46 -27.13 15.32
CA VAL A 207 -11.80 -27.73 15.20
C VAL A 207 -12.74 -26.93 16.13
N ASN A 208 -13.76 -26.26 15.60
CA ASN A 208 -14.59 -25.28 16.33
C ASN A 208 -13.72 -24.32 17.20
N CYS A 209 -12.64 -23.80 16.61
CA CYS A 209 -11.60 -22.98 17.27
C CYS A 209 -10.83 -23.61 18.46
N ALA A 210 -11.07 -24.89 18.82
CA ALA A 210 -10.14 -25.66 19.65
C ALA A 210 -8.94 -26.10 18.81
N ARG A 211 -7.72 -25.79 19.26
CA ARG A 211 -6.47 -26.08 18.53
C ARG A 211 -6.02 -27.52 18.77
N ILE A 212 -5.61 -28.19 17.70
CA ILE A 212 -4.94 -29.50 17.78
C ILE A 212 -3.53 -29.29 18.38
N ILE A 213 -3.31 -29.84 19.58
CA ILE A 213 -2.01 -29.88 20.27
C ILE A 213 -1.14 -31.00 19.69
N HIS A 214 -1.71 -32.21 19.59
CA HIS A 214 -1.03 -33.41 19.13
C HIS A 214 -1.87 -34.13 18.07
N GLY A 215 -1.59 -33.87 16.79
CA GLY A 215 -2.30 -34.49 15.68
C GLY A 215 -1.67 -35.80 15.19
N ASN A 216 -2.44 -36.58 14.44
CA ASN A 216 -2.05 -37.78 13.69
C ASN A 216 -1.61 -38.99 14.52
N GLN A 217 -2.22 -39.21 15.69
CA GLN A 217 -1.90 -40.38 16.52
C GLN A 217 -2.70 -41.58 16.00
N ILE A 218 -2.03 -42.44 15.22
CA ILE A 218 -2.68 -43.51 14.45
C ILE A 218 -3.14 -44.65 15.37
N ALA A 219 -4.41 -45.03 15.23
CA ALA A 219 -5.00 -46.18 15.89
C ALA A 219 -5.29 -47.31 14.87
N THR A 220 -5.46 -48.54 15.35
CA THR A 220 -5.79 -49.72 14.50
C THR A 220 -7.12 -49.56 13.77
N ASN A 221 -8.09 -48.89 14.39
CA ASN A 221 -9.43 -48.58 13.89
C ASN A 221 -9.67 -47.06 13.73
N GLY A 222 -8.63 -46.21 13.60
CA GLY A 222 -8.84 -44.77 13.46
C GLY A 222 -7.61 -43.87 13.59
N VAL A 223 -7.84 -42.66 14.10
CA VAL A 223 -6.82 -41.66 14.48
C VAL A 223 -7.34 -40.79 15.63
N VAL A 224 -6.45 -40.44 16.54
CA VAL A 224 -6.70 -39.47 17.62
C VAL A 224 -5.95 -38.16 17.32
N HIS A 225 -6.61 -37.03 17.57
CA HIS A 225 -6.00 -35.71 17.64
C HIS A 225 -6.32 -35.09 19.00
N VAL A 226 -5.31 -34.76 19.80
CA VAL A 226 -5.54 -34.09 21.08
C VAL A 226 -5.81 -32.61 20.84
N ILE A 227 -6.93 -32.08 21.35
CA ILE A 227 -7.34 -30.67 21.25
C ILE A 227 -7.29 -29.96 22.61
N ASP A 228 -7.13 -28.64 22.59
CA ASP A 228 -6.95 -27.82 23.80
C ASP A 228 -8.24 -27.35 24.50
N ARG A 229 -9.42 -27.65 23.95
CA ARG A 229 -10.73 -27.34 24.53
C ARG A 229 -11.73 -28.45 24.27
N VAL A 230 -12.71 -28.61 25.17
CA VAL A 230 -13.92 -29.40 24.89
C VAL A 230 -14.76 -28.65 23.85
N LEU A 231 -15.16 -29.36 22.80
CA LEU A 231 -16.03 -28.86 21.73
C LEU A 231 -17.46 -28.74 22.23
N THR A 232 -18.05 -27.56 22.02
CA THR A 232 -19.49 -27.34 22.18
C THR A 232 -20.17 -27.37 20.81
N ALA A 233 -21.48 -27.62 20.81
CA ALA A 233 -22.30 -27.42 19.62
C ALA A 233 -22.09 -26.01 19.05
N VAL A 234 -21.98 -25.92 17.73
CA VAL A 234 -21.82 -24.66 17.01
C VAL A 234 -23.14 -23.89 17.02
N GLY A 235 -23.10 -22.57 17.22
CA GLY A 235 -24.29 -21.72 17.09
C GLY A 235 -24.82 -21.67 15.64
N ASN A 236 -25.97 -21.02 15.44
CA ASN A 236 -26.56 -20.81 14.11
C ASN A 236 -25.71 -19.84 13.28
N THR A 237 -26.21 -18.68 12.83
CA THR A 237 -25.39 -17.67 12.14
C THR A 237 -24.87 -16.61 13.11
N ILE A 238 -23.95 -15.75 12.65
CA ILE A 238 -23.56 -14.55 13.40
C ILE A 238 -24.77 -13.64 13.63
N GLN A 239 -25.65 -13.50 12.64
CA GLN A 239 -26.91 -12.76 12.79
C GLN A 239 -27.78 -13.34 13.92
N ASP A 240 -28.04 -14.64 13.94
CA ASP A 240 -28.87 -15.27 14.97
C ASP A 240 -28.31 -15.05 16.39
N PHE A 241 -26.98 -15.01 16.53
CA PHE A 241 -26.33 -14.70 17.81
C PHE A 241 -26.57 -13.25 18.24
N ILE A 242 -26.39 -12.28 17.32
CA ILE A 242 -26.64 -10.85 17.57
C ILE A 242 -28.11 -10.58 17.91
N GLU A 243 -29.04 -11.36 17.38
CA GLU A 243 -30.48 -11.19 17.63
C GLU A 243 -30.94 -11.69 19.01
N VAL A 244 -30.14 -12.51 19.69
CA VAL A 244 -30.47 -13.14 20.98
C VAL A 244 -29.59 -12.66 22.14
N GLU A 245 -28.34 -12.23 21.88
CA GLU A 245 -27.42 -11.75 22.93
C GLU A 245 -27.75 -10.30 23.35
N ASP A 246 -28.28 -10.14 24.56
CA ASP A 246 -28.71 -8.83 25.11
C ASP A 246 -27.58 -7.79 25.13
N ASP A 247 -26.34 -8.22 25.42
CA ASP A 247 -25.16 -7.33 25.43
C ASP A 247 -24.75 -6.81 24.03
N LEU A 248 -25.41 -7.29 22.96
CA LEU A 248 -25.21 -6.82 21.59
C LEU A 248 -26.37 -5.99 21.03
N SER A 249 -27.35 -5.59 21.86
CA SER A 249 -28.52 -4.80 21.42
C SER A 249 -28.17 -3.53 20.64
N SER A 250 -27.09 -2.83 21.03
CA SER A 250 -26.59 -1.62 20.35
C SER A 250 -25.97 -1.94 18.99
N LEU A 251 -25.19 -3.02 18.89
CA LEU A 251 -24.63 -3.51 17.63
C LEU A 251 -25.74 -3.99 16.68
N ARG A 252 -26.76 -4.69 17.21
CA ARG A 252 -27.94 -5.12 16.46
C ARG A 252 -28.66 -3.93 15.83
N ALA A 253 -28.96 -2.90 16.62
CA ALA A 253 -29.57 -1.68 16.13
C ALA A 253 -28.71 -1.02 15.03
N ALA A 254 -27.40 -0.94 15.23
CA ALA A 254 -26.47 -0.41 14.24
C ALA A 254 -26.46 -1.20 12.92
N ALA A 255 -26.40 -2.53 12.99
CA ALA A 255 -26.37 -3.43 11.83
C ALA A 255 -27.70 -3.47 11.06
N ILE A 256 -28.83 -3.25 11.73
CA ILE A 256 -30.15 -3.08 11.09
C ILE A 256 -30.21 -1.74 10.35
N THR A 257 -29.85 -0.64 11.00
CA THR A 257 -29.91 0.71 10.38
C THR A 257 -28.97 0.86 9.19
N SER A 258 -27.86 0.11 9.15
CA SER A 258 -26.89 0.14 8.05
C SER A 258 -27.12 -0.90 6.94
N ASP A 259 -28.20 -1.70 7.00
CA ASP A 259 -28.47 -2.84 6.10
C ASP A 259 -27.33 -3.89 6.04
N VAL A 260 -26.50 -4.01 7.11
CA VAL A 260 -25.36 -4.95 7.16
C VAL A 260 -25.73 -6.28 7.84
N LEU A 261 -26.78 -6.33 8.68
CA LEU A 261 -27.13 -7.54 9.44
C LEU A 261 -27.36 -8.77 8.54
N ASP A 262 -28.01 -8.60 7.39
CA ASP A 262 -28.23 -9.65 6.37
C ASP A 262 -26.94 -10.30 5.84
N ILE A 263 -25.79 -9.60 5.89
CA ILE A 263 -24.51 -10.17 5.48
C ILE A 263 -24.05 -11.21 6.52
N LEU A 264 -24.33 -10.96 7.80
CA LEU A 264 -23.96 -11.81 8.93
C LEU A 264 -24.86 -13.06 9.07
N GLY A 265 -25.99 -13.13 8.35
CA GLY A 265 -26.80 -14.34 8.20
C GLY A 265 -26.42 -15.22 6.99
N ARG A 266 -25.60 -14.73 6.05
CA ARG A 266 -25.26 -15.47 4.82
C ARG A 266 -24.19 -16.55 5.07
N PRO A 267 -24.17 -17.64 4.29
CA PRO A 267 -23.07 -18.60 4.30
C PRO A 267 -21.74 -17.92 3.99
N GLY A 268 -20.71 -18.18 4.80
CA GLY A 268 -19.40 -17.55 4.69
C GLY A 268 -18.44 -18.04 5.78
N HIS A 269 -17.30 -17.37 5.90
CA HIS A 269 -16.29 -17.61 6.94
C HIS A 269 -15.85 -16.29 7.53
N TYR A 270 -16.70 -15.67 8.33
CA TYR A 270 -16.47 -14.34 8.89
C TYR A 270 -15.73 -14.38 10.23
N THR A 271 -15.08 -13.28 10.59
CA THR A 271 -14.76 -12.93 11.98
C THR A 271 -15.48 -11.64 12.32
N LEU A 272 -16.30 -11.63 13.36
CA LEU A 272 -16.89 -10.41 13.90
C LEU A 272 -16.21 -10.04 15.22
N PHE A 273 -15.65 -8.85 15.30
CA PHE A 273 -15.32 -8.22 16.58
C PHE A 273 -16.56 -7.46 17.05
N ALA A 274 -17.37 -8.07 17.93
CA ALA A 274 -18.68 -7.53 18.29
C ALA A 274 -18.59 -6.57 19.49
N PRO A 275 -18.78 -5.24 19.31
CA PRO A 275 -18.80 -4.31 20.43
C PRO A 275 -20.02 -4.53 21.34
N THR A 276 -19.74 -4.73 22.63
CA THR A 276 -20.74 -4.82 23.71
C THR A 276 -21.50 -3.49 23.90
N ASN A 277 -22.65 -3.49 24.57
CA ASN A 277 -23.40 -2.26 24.86
C ASN A 277 -22.52 -1.23 25.60
N GLU A 278 -21.73 -1.68 26.59
CA GLU A 278 -20.73 -0.85 27.29
C GLU A 278 -19.74 -0.15 26.34
N ALA A 279 -19.39 -0.78 25.21
CA ALA A 279 -18.45 -0.22 24.25
C ALA A 279 -19.05 1.01 23.54
N PHE A 280 -20.36 0.96 23.22
CA PHE A 280 -21.10 2.08 22.68
C PHE A 280 -21.32 3.19 23.71
N GLU A 281 -21.57 2.83 24.98
CA GLU A 281 -21.73 3.80 26.08
C GLU A 281 -20.47 4.62 26.37
N ARG A 282 -19.27 4.04 26.10
CA ARG A 282 -17.97 4.74 26.21
C ARG A 282 -17.74 5.80 25.12
N LEU A 283 -18.55 5.83 24.06
CA LEU A 283 -18.38 6.81 22.98
C LEU A 283 -18.68 8.24 23.46
N PRO A 284 -17.95 9.26 22.97
CA PRO A 284 -18.26 10.65 23.30
C PRO A 284 -19.68 11.03 22.86
N ARG A 285 -20.36 11.85 23.69
CA ARG A 285 -21.74 12.29 23.44
C ARG A 285 -21.90 12.88 22.03
N GLY A 286 -22.93 12.44 21.30
CA GLY A 286 -23.23 12.86 19.94
C GLY A 286 -22.43 12.14 18.83
N VAL A 287 -21.33 11.44 19.13
CA VAL A 287 -20.57 10.70 18.10
C VAL A 287 -21.39 9.55 17.52
N LEU A 288 -22.03 8.75 18.39
CA LEU A 288 -22.89 7.65 17.95
C LEU A 288 -24.08 8.17 17.13
N GLU A 289 -24.80 9.17 17.64
CA GLU A 289 -25.94 9.80 16.94
C GLU A 289 -25.54 10.36 15.57
N ARG A 290 -24.39 11.03 15.48
CA ARG A 290 -23.82 11.53 14.21
C ARG A 290 -23.51 10.41 13.22
N ILE A 291 -22.90 9.31 13.68
CA ILE A 291 -22.56 8.18 12.81
C ILE A 291 -23.83 7.43 12.37
N MET A 292 -24.78 7.21 13.28
CA MET A 292 -26.04 6.54 12.99
C MET A 292 -26.97 7.37 12.08
N GLY A 293 -26.90 8.69 12.14
CA GLY A 293 -27.63 9.61 11.25
C GLY A 293 -27.08 9.68 9.82
N ASP A 294 -25.88 9.14 9.55
CA ASP A 294 -25.27 9.08 8.22
C ASP A 294 -25.09 7.63 7.79
N LYS A 295 -25.91 7.18 6.83
CA LYS A 295 -25.89 5.79 6.35
C LYS A 295 -24.49 5.32 5.89
N VAL A 296 -23.70 6.21 5.28
CA VAL A 296 -22.35 5.84 4.81
C VAL A 296 -21.41 5.62 6.01
N ALA A 297 -21.53 6.46 7.04
CA ALA A 297 -20.73 6.33 8.25
C ALA A 297 -21.13 5.11 9.09
N SER A 298 -22.43 4.81 9.21
CA SER A 298 -22.91 3.64 9.96
C SER A 298 -22.62 2.31 9.25
N GLU A 299 -22.72 2.27 7.92
CA GLU A 299 -22.30 1.11 7.11
C GLU A 299 -20.80 0.85 7.23
N ALA A 300 -19.97 1.89 7.11
CA ALA A 300 -18.53 1.79 7.35
C ALA A 300 -18.22 1.30 8.77
N LEU A 301 -18.88 1.87 9.79
CA LEU A 301 -18.71 1.48 11.19
C LEU A 301 -18.94 -0.02 11.39
N VAL A 302 -20.07 -0.56 10.95
CA VAL A 302 -20.38 -1.99 11.16
C VAL A 302 -19.46 -2.88 10.34
N LYS A 303 -19.16 -2.52 9.08
CA LYS A 303 -18.25 -3.30 8.23
C LYS A 303 -16.80 -3.35 8.74
N PHE A 304 -16.32 -2.30 9.40
CA PHE A 304 -14.97 -2.25 9.98
C PHE A 304 -14.77 -3.24 11.15
N HIS A 305 -15.86 -3.77 11.72
CA HIS A 305 -15.82 -4.81 12.74
C HIS A 305 -15.78 -6.24 12.16
N ILE A 306 -15.91 -6.41 10.83
CA ILE A 306 -16.07 -7.71 10.18
C ILE A 306 -14.86 -8.00 9.28
N LEU A 307 -14.24 -9.17 9.45
CA LEU A 307 -13.25 -9.73 8.52
C LEU A 307 -13.92 -10.77 7.62
N ASN A 308 -13.50 -10.84 6.35
CA ASN A 308 -13.95 -11.87 5.40
C ASN A 308 -13.19 -13.22 5.53
N THR A 309 -12.58 -13.48 6.69
CA THR A 309 -11.89 -14.73 7.00
C THR A 309 -12.11 -15.11 8.47
N LEU A 310 -12.13 -16.40 8.79
CA LEU A 310 -12.36 -16.92 10.14
C LEU A 310 -11.03 -17.02 10.91
N GLN A 311 -10.86 -16.19 11.94
CA GLN A 311 -9.66 -16.07 12.77
C GLN A 311 -9.96 -16.51 14.21
N CYS A 312 -9.74 -17.79 14.49
CA CYS A 312 -9.76 -18.32 15.86
C CYS A 312 -8.60 -17.75 16.69
N SER A 313 -8.79 -17.51 17.98
CA SER A 313 -7.79 -16.83 18.81
C SER A 313 -6.47 -17.60 18.92
N GLU A 314 -6.52 -18.94 18.98
CA GLU A 314 -5.34 -19.82 19.01
C GLU A 314 -4.54 -19.86 17.69
N ALA A 315 -5.07 -19.31 16.60
CA ALA A 315 -4.32 -19.09 15.36
C ALA A 315 -3.39 -17.87 15.44
N ILE A 316 -3.73 -16.89 16.29
CA ILE A 316 -3.01 -15.64 16.42
C ILE A 316 -1.85 -15.84 17.39
N THR A 317 -0.62 -15.86 16.87
CA THR A 317 0.62 -16.08 17.64
C THR A 317 1.54 -14.85 17.69
N GLY A 318 1.12 -13.76 17.05
CA GLY A 318 1.78 -12.46 16.94
C GLY A 318 0.93 -11.51 16.08
N GLY A 319 1.33 -10.24 15.96
CA GLY A 319 0.61 -9.24 15.18
C GLY A 319 0.56 -9.56 13.68
N ALA A 320 -0.65 -9.53 13.12
CA ALA A 320 -0.94 -9.66 11.70
C ALA A 320 -2.02 -8.64 11.29
N VAL A 321 -1.93 -8.12 10.06
CA VAL A 321 -2.91 -7.17 9.53
C VAL A 321 -3.95 -7.90 8.68
N TYR A 322 -5.22 -7.51 8.85
CA TYR A 322 -6.36 -8.09 8.15
C TYR A 322 -7.21 -6.98 7.55
N GLU A 323 -7.62 -7.15 6.30
CA GLU A 323 -8.59 -6.28 5.64
C GLU A 323 -10.01 -6.55 6.19
N THR A 324 -10.70 -5.48 6.57
CA THR A 324 -12.10 -5.54 7.01
C THR A 324 -13.06 -5.44 5.83
N LEU A 325 -14.36 -5.71 6.02
CA LEU A 325 -15.37 -5.48 4.98
C LEU A 325 -15.56 -3.99 4.62
N GLU A 326 -14.98 -3.06 5.39
CA GLU A 326 -14.98 -1.63 5.06
C GLU A 326 -13.80 -1.26 4.13
N GLY A 327 -12.77 -2.11 4.03
CA GLY A 327 -11.60 -1.95 3.17
C GLY A 327 -10.35 -1.46 3.90
N ASN A 328 -10.47 -0.78 5.04
CA ASN A 328 -9.32 -0.49 5.89
C ASN A 328 -8.85 -1.74 6.65
N ILE A 329 -7.57 -1.74 7.02
CA ILE A 329 -6.94 -2.82 7.77
C ILE A 329 -7.07 -2.64 9.29
N VAL A 330 -7.16 -3.76 10.01
CA VAL A 330 -6.98 -3.84 11.47
C VAL A 330 -5.79 -4.74 11.78
N GLU A 331 -4.99 -4.38 12.80
CA GLU A 331 -3.96 -5.27 13.32
C GLU A 331 -4.55 -6.17 14.40
N VAL A 332 -4.60 -7.48 14.17
CA VAL A 332 -5.01 -8.47 15.16
C VAL A 332 -3.74 -9.16 15.68
N GLY A 333 -3.58 -9.16 16.99
CA GLY A 333 -2.41 -9.71 17.68
C GLY A 333 -2.79 -10.34 19.00
N CYS A 334 -1.79 -10.55 19.87
CA CYS A 334 -2.00 -11.12 21.19
C CYS A 334 -0.89 -10.68 22.16
N ASP A 335 -1.23 -10.49 23.43
CA ASP A 335 -0.27 -10.33 24.53
C ASP A 335 -0.61 -11.29 25.68
N GLY A 336 0.20 -12.36 25.82
CA GLY A 336 -0.15 -13.52 26.63
C GLY A 336 -1.33 -14.26 26.02
N GLU A 337 -2.40 -14.43 26.79
CA GLU A 337 -3.61 -15.16 26.39
C GLU A 337 -4.74 -14.24 25.88
N SER A 338 -4.58 -12.93 26.06
CA SER A 338 -5.46 -11.88 25.57
C SER A 338 -5.21 -11.62 24.08
N LEU A 339 -6.28 -11.70 23.28
CA LEU A 339 -6.28 -11.21 21.91
C LEU A 339 -6.24 -9.66 21.93
N THR A 340 -5.50 -9.05 21.01
CA THR A 340 -5.42 -7.59 20.86
C THR A 340 -5.91 -7.15 19.48
N VAL A 341 -6.59 -6.01 19.43
CA VAL A 341 -7.01 -5.36 18.18
C VAL A 341 -6.40 -3.95 18.17
N ASN A 342 -5.69 -3.60 17.11
CA ASN A 342 -4.88 -2.39 16.98
C ASN A 342 -3.93 -2.17 18.19
N GLY A 343 -3.39 -3.27 18.74
CA GLY A 343 -2.52 -3.27 19.93
C GLY A 343 -3.24 -3.19 21.28
N VAL A 344 -4.56 -2.97 21.31
CA VAL A 344 -5.36 -2.79 22.55
C VAL A 344 -5.99 -4.12 22.99
N LYS A 345 -6.00 -4.39 24.30
CA LYS A 345 -6.58 -5.59 24.93
C LYS A 345 -8.10 -5.47 25.17
N MET A 346 -8.85 -5.19 24.12
CA MET A 346 -10.30 -4.95 24.21
C MET A 346 -11.18 -6.23 24.19
N VAL A 347 -10.60 -7.40 23.93
CA VAL A 347 -11.37 -8.64 23.72
C VAL A 347 -11.77 -9.27 25.06
N LYS A 348 -13.04 -9.14 25.43
CA LYS A 348 -13.65 -9.68 26.66
C LYS A 348 -13.90 -11.20 26.59
N ARG A 349 -14.50 -11.66 25.49
CA ARG A 349 -14.89 -13.07 25.27
C ARG A 349 -14.54 -13.45 23.84
N LYS A 350 -13.83 -14.56 23.66
CA LYS A 350 -13.26 -14.98 22.37
C LYS A 350 -13.82 -16.33 21.93
N ASP A 351 -13.70 -16.62 20.64
CA ASP A 351 -14.01 -17.92 20.02
C ASP A 351 -15.46 -18.40 20.24
N ILE A 352 -16.44 -17.50 20.09
CA ILE A 352 -17.86 -17.86 19.99
C ILE A 352 -18.09 -18.33 18.55
N VAL A 353 -18.21 -19.64 18.34
CA VAL A 353 -18.25 -20.23 16.99
C VAL A 353 -19.68 -20.36 16.47
N THR A 354 -19.90 -19.89 15.23
CA THR A 354 -21.18 -19.99 14.51
C THR A 354 -20.97 -20.75 13.19
N SER A 355 -22.07 -21.21 12.58
CA SER A 355 -22.06 -21.96 11.32
C SER A 355 -21.45 -21.20 10.12
N ASN A 356 -21.31 -19.87 10.21
CA ASN A 356 -20.73 -19.01 9.17
C ASN A 356 -19.55 -18.13 9.67
N GLY A 357 -18.99 -18.39 10.85
CA GLY A 357 -17.84 -17.62 11.34
C GLY A 357 -17.51 -17.78 12.82
N VAL A 358 -16.82 -16.77 13.35
CA VAL A 358 -16.45 -16.66 14.76
C VAL A 358 -16.69 -15.24 15.27
N ILE A 359 -17.15 -15.10 16.50
CA ILE A 359 -17.38 -13.83 17.18
C ILE A 359 -16.42 -13.68 18.35
N HIS A 360 -15.82 -12.50 18.46
CA HIS A 360 -15.03 -12.06 19.61
C HIS A 360 -15.69 -10.79 20.17
N LEU A 361 -16.19 -10.83 21.41
CA LEU A 361 -16.78 -9.66 22.06
C LEU A 361 -15.69 -8.66 22.44
N ILE A 362 -15.86 -7.40 22.06
CA ILE A 362 -14.93 -6.30 22.37
C ILE A 362 -15.60 -5.21 23.22
N ASP A 363 -14.81 -4.50 24.03
CA ASP A 363 -15.29 -3.45 24.94
C ASP A 363 -14.95 -2.01 24.49
N GLU A 364 -14.45 -1.85 23.27
CA GLU A 364 -14.30 -0.59 22.56
C GLU A 364 -14.95 -0.70 21.17
N VAL A 365 -15.47 0.40 20.63
CA VAL A 365 -16.01 0.44 19.26
C VAL A 365 -14.91 0.84 18.29
N LEU A 366 -14.66 0.00 17.28
CA LEU A 366 -13.71 0.29 16.20
C LEU A 366 -14.34 1.30 15.23
N ILE A 367 -13.95 2.58 15.34
CA ILE A 367 -14.39 3.62 14.39
C ILE A 367 -13.37 3.73 13.23
N PRO A 368 -13.74 3.41 11.98
CA PRO A 368 -12.88 3.62 10.82
C PRO A 368 -12.69 5.12 10.57
N ASP A 369 -11.58 5.50 9.92
CA ASP A 369 -11.32 6.91 9.60
C ASP A 369 -12.42 7.49 8.67
N SER A 370 -12.99 6.67 7.77
CA SER A 370 -14.12 7.02 6.90
C SER A 370 -15.42 7.45 7.62
N ALA A 371 -15.62 7.06 8.89
CA ALA A 371 -16.76 7.46 9.72
C ALA A 371 -16.45 8.66 10.65
N LYS A 372 -15.17 9.06 10.73
CA LYS A 372 -14.69 10.17 11.56
C LYS A 372 -14.88 11.52 10.88
N GLN A 373 -15.13 12.55 11.69
CA GLN A 373 -15.03 13.94 11.24
C GLN A 373 -13.57 14.31 10.98
N VAL A 374 -13.34 15.30 10.13
CA VAL A 374 -11.99 15.72 9.73
C VAL A 374 -11.04 16.03 10.90
N ILE A 375 -11.57 16.60 12.00
CA ILE A 375 -10.79 16.90 13.22
C ILE A 375 -10.50 15.65 14.08
N GLU A 376 -11.35 14.62 14.01
CA GLU A 376 -11.20 13.34 14.70
C GLU A 376 -10.14 12.43 14.03
N LEU A 377 -9.68 12.77 12.81
CA LEU A 377 -8.63 12.04 12.09
C LEU A 377 -7.23 12.27 12.68
N ALA A 378 -7.04 13.36 13.43
CA ALA A 378 -5.77 13.77 14.01
C ALA A 378 -5.22 12.72 14.98
N GLY A 379 -3.91 12.48 14.92
CA GLY A 379 -3.22 11.53 15.80
C GLY A 379 -2.49 12.22 16.95
N ALA A 380 -1.81 11.42 17.76
CA ALA A 380 -1.00 11.87 18.90
C ALA A 380 0.11 12.90 18.54
N GLN A 381 0.44 13.05 17.26
CA GLN A 381 1.44 14.00 16.76
C GLN A 381 0.85 15.33 16.26
N GLN A 382 -0.48 15.51 16.35
CA GLN A 382 -1.22 16.72 15.94
C GLN A 382 -2.06 17.31 17.10
N THR A 383 -1.94 16.77 18.32
CA THR A 383 -2.74 17.20 19.48
C THR A 383 -2.64 18.70 19.75
N THR A 384 -1.44 19.28 19.66
CA THR A 384 -1.25 20.73 19.85
C THR A 384 -2.03 21.54 18.81
N PHE A 385 -2.10 21.08 17.56
CA PHE A 385 -2.89 21.72 16.51
C PHE A 385 -4.39 21.62 16.79
N THR A 386 -4.91 20.43 17.12
CA THR A 386 -6.34 20.25 17.40
C THR A 386 -6.80 20.99 18.64
N ASP A 387 -5.97 21.02 19.69
CA ASP A 387 -6.26 21.73 20.93
C ASP A 387 -6.38 23.25 20.68
N LEU A 388 -5.47 23.83 19.90
CA LEU A 388 -5.55 25.25 19.53
C LEU A 388 -6.75 25.56 18.60
N VAL A 389 -7.07 24.67 17.66
CA VAL A 389 -8.26 24.79 16.79
C VAL A 389 -9.55 24.77 17.63
N ALA A 390 -9.61 23.94 18.68
CA ALA A 390 -10.72 23.92 19.63
C ALA A 390 -10.75 25.19 20.51
N GLN A 391 -9.65 25.52 21.18
CA GLN A 391 -9.54 26.64 22.13
C GLN A 391 -9.84 28.00 21.47
N LEU A 392 -9.39 28.22 20.24
CA LEU A 392 -9.63 29.48 19.51
C LEU A 392 -11.00 29.50 18.80
N GLY A 393 -11.85 28.48 19.02
CA GLY A 393 -13.21 28.40 18.48
C GLY A 393 -13.26 28.28 16.96
N LEU A 394 -12.29 27.57 16.36
CA LEU A 394 -12.28 27.22 14.93
C LEU A 394 -12.95 25.86 14.68
N ALA A 395 -12.97 24.96 15.66
CA ALA A 395 -13.66 23.66 15.56
C ALA A 395 -15.16 23.79 15.20
N SER A 396 -15.86 24.83 15.67
CA SER A 396 -17.27 25.11 15.29
C SER A 396 -17.46 25.54 13.83
N SER A 397 -16.39 25.87 13.12
CA SER A 397 -16.41 26.14 11.68
C SER A 397 -16.30 24.86 10.83
N LEU A 398 -15.95 23.73 11.44
CA LEU A 398 -15.84 22.40 10.82
C LEU A 398 -17.16 21.64 10.99
N ARG A 399 -18.17 22.01 10.20
CA ARG A 399 -19.52 21.47 10.35
C ARG A 399 -19.65 20.06 9.74
N PRO A 400 -20.50 19.17 10.28
CA PRO A 400 -20.66 17.82 9.73
C PRO A 400 -21.05 17.78 8.26
N GLU A 401 -21.87 18.74 7.79
CA GLU A 401 -22.33 18.86 6.41
C GLU A 401 -21.33 19.55 5.46
N GLY A 402 -20.29 20.20 6.00
CA GLY A 402 -19.26 20.89 5.21
C GLY A 402 -18.16 19.95 4.74
N GLN A 403 -17.35 20.40 3.77
CA GLN A 403 -16.18 19.66 3.30
C GLN A 403 -14.89 20.44 3.57
N TYR A 404 -13.85 19.77 4.05
CA TYR A 404 -12.62 20.44 4.50
C TYR A 404 -11.35 19.65 4.20
N THR A 405 -10.22 20.35 4.11
CA THR A 405 -8.90 19.74 4.29
C THR A 405 -8.14 20.48 5.40
N LEU A 406 -7.71 19.74 6.42
CA LEU A 406 -6.87 20.25 7.51
C LEU A 406 -5.39 20.07 7.16
N LEU A 407 -4.64 21.17 7.17
CA LEU A 407 -3.19 21.19 6.99
C LEU A 407 -2.55 21.20 8.38
N ALA A 408 -2.49 20.05 9.05
CA ALA A 408 -2.14 19.95 10.46
C ALA A 408 -0.61 19.86 10.67
N PRO A 409 0.05 20.85 11.32
CA PRO A 409 1.47 20.74 11.65
C PRO A 409 1.70 19.68 12.73
N LEU A 410 2.90 19.08 12.72
CA LEU A 410 3.39 18.27 13.84
C LEU A 410 3.45 19.09 15.13
N ASN A 411 3.25 18.46 16.29
CA ASN A 411 3.36 19.13 17.61
C ASN A 411 4.67 19.92 17.77
N GLY A 412 5.80 19.39 17.27
CA GLY A 412 7.11 20.07 17.30
C GLY A 412 7.24 21.31 16.42
N ALA A 413 6.24 21.65 15.60
CA ALA A 413 6.19 22.90 14.84
C ALA A 413 5.76 24.12 15.69
N PHE A 414 5.17 23.88 16.86
CA PHE A 414 4.72 24.93 17.78
C PHE A 414 5.76 25.15 18.89
N SER A 415 6.61 26.16 18.74
CA SER A 415 7.56 26.57 19.77
C SER A 415 6.90 27.40 20.88
N ASP A 416 7.56 27.50 22.04
CA ASP A 416 7.15 28.38 23.15
C ASP A 416 6.83 29.81 22.70
N ASP A 417 7.61 30.36 21.76
CA ASP A 417 7.38 31.70 21.21
C ASP A 417 6.08 31.76 20.39
N THR A 418 5.79 30.74 19.56
CA THR A 418 4.52 30.69 18.80
C THR A 418 3.30 30.54 19.72
N LEU A 419 3.43 29.80 20.82
CA LEU A 419 2.37 29.60 21.81
C LEU A 419 2.14 30.84 22.71
N ARG A 420 3.12 31.77 22.76
CA ARG A 420 3.02 33.07 23.45
C ARG A 420 2.57 34.22 22.55
N MET A 421 2.34 33.98 21.26
CA MET A 421 1.82 34.99 20.34
C MET A 421 0.41 35.45 20.72
N ASP A 422 0.02 36.64 20.25
CA ASP A 422 -1.35 37.13 20.39
C ASP A 422 -2.35 36.11 19.80
N GLN A 423 -3.40 35.79 20.57
CA GLN A 423 -4.35 34.75 20.21
C GLN A 423 -5.17 35.08 18.96
N ARG A 424 -5.35 36.36 18.60
CA ARG A 424 -6.03 36.74 17.35
C ARG A 424 -5.13 36.45 16.16
N LEU A 425 -3.84 36.79 16.26
CA LEU A 425 -2.85 36.46 15.23
C LEU A 425 -2.69 34.94 15.08
N LEU A 426 -2.59 34.19 16.17
CA LEU A 426 -2.55 32.72 16.14
C LEU A 426 -3.84 32.13 15.53
N LYS A 427 -5.01 32.71 15.83
CA LYS A 427 -6.28 32.31 15.20
C LYS A 427 -6.24 32.53 13.69
N THR A 428 -5.74 33.67 13.21
CA THR A 428 -5.57 33.93 11.76
C THR A 428 -4.57 32.98 11.11
N ILE A 429 -3.48 32.62 11.80
CA ILE A 429 -2.54 31.59 11.32
C ILE A 429 -3.29 30.25 11.15
N LEU A 430 -4.03 29.78 12.16
CA LEU A 430 -4.76 28.52 12.09
C LEU A 430 -5.94 28.54 11.10
N GLN A 431 -6.55 29.69 10.83
CA GLN A 431 -7.50 29.86 9.72
C GLN A 431 -6.85 29.59 8.35
N ASN A 432 -5.54 29.81 8.21
CA ASN A 432 -4.79 29.46 7.00
C ASN A 432 -4.39 27.97 6.94
N HIS A 433 -4.69 27.17 7.97
CA HIS A 433 -4.45 25.72 8.00
C HIS A 433 -5.73 24.90 7.76
N ILE A 434 -6.82 25.55 7.35
CA ILE A 434 -8.11 24.91 7.07
C ILE A 434 -8.58 25.36 5.68
N ILE A 435 -8.74 24.41 4.76
CA ILE A 435 -9.23 24.60 3.39
C ILE A 435 -10.73 24.31 3.33
N LYS A 436 -11.48 25.09 2.54
CA LYS A 436 -12.97 25.03 2.41
C LYS A 436 -13.52 23.87 1.57
N VAL A 437 -12.65 23.00 1.08
CA VAL A 437 -12.97 21.90 0.18
C VAL A 437 -12.19 20.66 0.59
N LYS A 438 -12.77 19.47 0.37
CA LYS A 438 -12.09 18.19 0.58
C LYS A 438 -11.17 17.94 -0.62
N VAL A 439 -9.86 17.99 -0.38
CA VAL A 439 -8.79 17.74 -1.37
C VAL A 439 -7.87 16.65 -0.82
N GLY A 440 -7.75 15.55 -1.56
CA GLY A 440 -6.86 14.43 -1.26
C GLY A 440 -5.46 14.61 -1.84
N LEU A 441 -4.50 13.81 -1.35
CA LEU A 441 -3.09 13.87 -1.78
C LEU A 441 -2.92 13.56 -3.28
N ASN A 442 -3.77 12.72 -3.84
CA ASN A 442 -3.82 12.36 -5.26
C ASN A 442 -4.47 13.43 -6.16
N GLU A 443 -5.11 14.44 -5.58
CA GLU A 443 -5.72 15.56 -6.29
C GLU A 443 -4.81 16.80 -6.35
N LEU A 444 -3.69 16.79 -5.61
CA LEU A 444 -2.73 17.89 -5.56
C LEU A 444 -1.84 17.92 -6.81
N TYR A 445 -1.74 19.09 -7.45
CA TYR A 445 -0.88 19.31 -8.61
C TYR A 445 -0.02 20.58 -8.49
N ASN A 446 1.08 20.63 -9.23
CA ASN A 446 2.02 21.77 -9.15
C ASN A 446 1.38 23.06 -9.69
N GLY A 447 1.51 24.15 -8.94
CA GLY A 447 0.92 25.45 -9.29
C GLY A 447 -0.56 25.57 -8.95
N GLN A 448 -1.15 24.58 -8.25
CA GLN A 448 -2.49 24.70 -7.69
C GLN A 448 -2.52 25.76 -6.57
N GLU A 449 -3.61 26.53 -6.50
CA GLU A 449 -3.88 27.45 -5.38
C GLU A 449 -5.05 26.93 -4.55
N LEU A 450 -4.90 26.91 -3.22
CA LEU A 450 -5.90 26.42 -2.28
C LEU A 450 -6.46 27.57 -1.43
N GLU A 451 -7.77 27.76 -1.43
CA GLU A 451 -8.42 28.81 -0.63
C GLU A 451 -8.68 28.36 0.82
N THR A 452 -8.10 29.10 1.76
CA THR A 452 -8.26 28.90 3.20
C THR A 452 -9.56 29.49 3.74
N ILE A 453 -10.01 29.08 4.93
CA ILE A 453 -11.12 29.77 5.63
C ILE A 453 -10.74 31.21 6.03
N GLY A 454 -9.45 31.54 6.09
CA GLY A 454 -8.93 32.89 6.27
C GLY A 454 -8.97 33.77 5.01
N GLY A 455 -9.36 33.23 3.85
CA GLY A 455 -9.40 33.97 2.57
C GLY A 455 -8.02 34.19 1.93
N LYS A 456 -6.96 33.58 2.47
CA LYS A 456 -5.65 33.48 1.81
C LYS A 456 -5.64 32.33 0.81
N LEU A 457 -4.93 32.51 -0.30
CA LEU A 457 -4.58 31.45 -1.25
C LEU A 457 -3.20 30.87 -0.88
N LEU A 458 -3.07 29.55 -0.92
CA LEU A 458 -1.80 28.85 -0.69
C LEU A 458 -1.37 28.12 -1.97
N ARG A 459 -0.12 28.28 -2.38
CA ARG A 459 0.43 27.62 -3.57
C ARG A 459 0.95 26.23 -3.25
N VAL A 460 0.66 25.27 -4.13
CA VAL A 460 1.10 23.87 -4.03
C VAL A 460 2.31 23.65 -4.95
N PHE A 461 3.39 23.15 -4.36
CA PHE A 461 4.62 22.79 -5.06
C PHE A 461 4.81 21.27 -5.01
N VAL A 462 4.85 20.62 -6.16
CA VAL A 462 5.00 19.15 -6.27
C VAL A 462 6.38 18.83 -6.81
N TYR A 463 7.22 18.30 -5.93
CA TYR A 463 8.57 17.81 -6.24
C TYR A 463 8.55 16.29 -6.47
N ARG A 464 9.69 15.72 -6.87
CA ARG A 464 9.83 14.27 -7.14
C ARG A 464 9.50 13.39 -5.93
N THR A 465 9.80 13.86 -4.72
CA THR A 465 9.73 13.07 -3.47
C THR A 465 9.00 13.80 -2.34
N ALA A 466 8.49 15.01 -2.58
CA ALA A 466 7.82 15.86 -1.59
C ALA A 466 6.68 16.65 -2.23
N VAL A 467 5.62 16.87 -1.47
CA VAL A 467 4.56 17.84 -1.78
C VAL A 467 4.60 18.90 -0.70
N CYS A 468 4.62 20.17 -1.09
CA CYS A 468 4.73 21.30 -0.17
C CYS A 468 3.67 22.35 -0.47
N ILE A 469 3.23 23.04 0.58
CA ILE A 469 2.25 24.13 0.51
C ILE A 469 2.90 25.34 1.16
N GLU A 470 3.10 26.39 0.37
CA GLU A 470 3.95 27.54 0.75
C GLU A 470 5.33 27.08 1.28
N ASN A 471 5.71 27.45 2.51
CA ASN A 471 7.00 27.13 3.13
C ASN A 471 7.07 25.71 3.73
N SER A 472 5.95 24.98 3.85
CA SER A 472 5.87 23.75 4.64
C SER A 472 5.61 22.53 3.78
N CYS A 473 6.37 21.46 4.01
CA CYS A 473 6.23 20.21 3.28
C CYS A 473 5.44 19.17 4.07
N MET A 474 4.66 18.38 3.33
CA MET A 474 3.88 17.26 3.86
C MET A 474 4.80 16.16 4.39
N VAL A 475 4.34 15.47 5.43
CA VAL A 475 4.91 14.21 5.92
C VAL A 475 3.88 13.09 5.75
N ARG A 476 4.34 11.83 5.85
CA ARG A 476 3.45 10.67 5.74
C ARG A 476 2.40 10.68 6.86
N GLY A 477 1.21 10.15 6.56
CA GLY A 477 0.09 10.07 7.50
C GLY A 477 -1.11 10.94 7.12
N SER A 478 -1.23 11.36 5.85
CA SER A 478 -2.51 11.87 5.33
C SER A 478 -3.60 10.81 5.51
N LYS A 479 -4.80 11.24 5.91
CA LYS A 479 -5.96 10.38 6.11
C LYS A 479 -7.20 11.01 5.51
N GLU A 480 -8.10 10.14 5.05
CA GLU A 480 -9.45 10.52 4.62
C GLU A 480 -10.46 10.23 5.72
N GLY A 481 -11.39 11.14 5.92
CA GLY A 481 -12.56 10.92 6.76
C GLY A 481 -13.84 11.35 6.09
N ARG A 482 -14.92 11.28 6.86
CA ARG A 482 -16.29 11.36 6.36
C ARG A 482 -16.55 12.64 5.57
N ASN A 483 -16.07 13.76 6.11
CA ASN A 483 -16.29 15.11 5.61
C ASN A 483 -14.99 15.88 5.28
N GLY A 484 -13.84 15.20 5.19
CA GLY A 484 -12.61 15.89 4.84
C GLY A 484 -11.35 15.04 4.80
N PHE A 485 -10.22 15.66 4.46
CA PHE A 485 -8.88 15.08 4.62
C PHE A 485 -8.11 15.79 5.73
N ILE A 486 -7.18 15.07 6.36
CA ILE A 486 -6.08 15.66 7.11
C ILE A 486 -4.77 15.37 6.38
N HIS A 487 -3.91 16.38 6.32
CA HIS A 487 -2.57 16.33 5.74
C HIS A 487 -1.60 16.82 6.80
N ILE A 488 -0.57 16.04 7.10
CA ILE A 488 0.37 16.34 8.19
C ILE A 488 1.54 17.15 7.62
N PHE A 489 1.93 18.24 8.28
CA PHE A 489 2.98 19.16 7.84
C PHE A 489 4.15 19.24 8.82
N ARG A 490 5.38 19.44 8.32
CA ARG A 490 6.57 19.57 9.17
C ARG A 490 6.60 20.87 9.99
N GLN A 491 6.06 21.96 9.43
CA GLN A 491 6.11 23.31 9.99
C GLN A 491 4.74 24.01 9.88
N ILE A 492 4.57 25.10 10.63
CA ILE A 492 3.45 26.03 10.45
C ILE A 492 3.54 26.66 9.06
N ILE A 493 2.41 26.72 8.35
CA ILE A 493 2.25 27.37 7.05
C ILE A 493 2.13 28.89 7.25
N ASN A 494 3.04 29.63 6.64
CA ASN A 494 3.11 31.08 6.63
C ASN A 494 2.94 31.58 5.19
N PRO A 495 1.74 32.02 4.79
CA PRO A 495 1.48 32.51 3.43
C PRO A 495 2.35 33.74 3.14
N ALA A 496 2.98 33.80 1.98
CA ALA A 496 3.77 34.95 1.60
C ALA A 496 2.90 36.22 1.43
N GLU A 497 3.36 37.36 1.95
CA GLU A 497 2.62 38.63 1.89
C GLU A 497 3.33 39.73 1.08
N LYS A 498 4.57 39.51 0.66
CA LYS A 498 5.43 40.48 -0.03
C LYS A 498 6.01 39.89 -1.31
N THR A 499 6.17 40.72 -2.33
CA THR A 499 6.92 40.38 -3.55
C THR A 499 8.42 40.26 -3.29
N LEU A 500 9.15 39.59 -4.17
CA LEU A 500 10.62 39.53 -4.14
C LEU A 500 11.22 40.95 -4.04
N HIS A 501 10.73 41.90 -4.83
CA HIS A 501 11.18 43.29 -4.82
C HIS A 501 10.94 44.01 -3.48
N GLU A 502 9.80 43.76 -2.83
CA GLU A 502 9.51 44.32 -1.51
C GLU A 502 10.36 43.69 -0.40
N MET A 503 10.63 42.39 -0.46
CA MET A 503 11.55 41.74 0.48
C MET A 503 12.96 42.34 0.35
N LEU A 504 13.47 42.49 -0.88
CA LEU A 504 14.78 43.10 -1.13
C LEU A 504 14.87 44.58 -0.74
N ARG A 505 13.81 45.37 -0.97
CA ARG A 505 13.79 46.79 -0.57
C ARG A 505 13.76 47.00 0.94
N ASN A 506 13.15 46.09 1.69
CA ASN A 506 13.00 46.21 3.14
C ASN A 506 14.23 45.75 3.91
N ASP A 507 15.09 44.90 3.34
CA ASP A 507 16.31 44.42 3.98
C ASP A 507 17.57 45.15 3.45
N LYS A 508 18.20 45.93 4.34
CA LYS A 508 19.41 46.71 4.04
C LYS A 508 20.60 45.85 3.61
N ARG A 509 20.60 44.54 3.89
CA ARG A 509 21.66 43.60 3.50
C ARG A 509 21.74 43.36 1.99
N PHE A 510 20.73 43.76 1.22
CA PHE A 510 20.66 43.53 -0.24
C PHE A 510 20.77 44.81 -1.08
N SER A 511 21.10 45.95 -0.47
CA SER A 511 21.12 47.26 -1.15
C SER A 511 22.08 47.33 -2.35
N VAL A 512 23.25 46.69 -2.27
CA VAL A 512 24.20 46.63 -3.40
C VAL A 512 23.64 45.76 -4.54
N PHE A 513 23.08 44.59 -4.22
CA PHE A 513 22.46 43.71 -5.22
C PHE A 513 21.28 44.39 -5.92
N LEU A 514 20.41 45.08 -5.18
CA LEU A 514 19.29 45.82 -5.75
C LEU A 514 19.74 46.99 -6.64
N SER A 515 20.86 47.63 -6.32
CA SER A 515 21.46 48.66 -7.18
C SER A 515 21.95 48.07 -8.51
N LEU A 516 22.54 46.87 -8.49
CA LEU A 516 22.97 46.15 -9.70
C LEU A 516 21.76 45.70 -10.55
N VAL A 517 20.70 45.18 -9.93
CA VAL A 517 19.43 44.84 -10.59
C VAL A 517 18.84 46.03 -11.34
N LYS A 518 18.86 47.23 -10.73
CA LYS A 518 18.41 48.47 -11.37
C LYS A 518 19.30 48.88 -12.54
N ALA A 519 20.62 48.84 -12.37
CA ALA A 519 21.56 49.15 -13.46
C ALA A 519 21.39 48.22 -14.68
N ALA A 520 20.88 46.99 -14.48
CA ALA A 520 20.62 46.00 -15.51
C ALA A 520 19.23 46.08 -16.18
N ASP A 521 18.33 46.98 -15.76
CA ASP A 521 16.89 47.00 -16.09
C ASP A 521 16.11 45.73 -15.67
N LEU A 522 16.52 45.08 -14.58
CA LEU A 522 15.88 43.87 -14.07
C LEU A 522 14.91 44.14 -12.91
N ASP A 523 14.72 45.39 -12.46
CA ASP A 523 13.87 45.74 -11.30
C ASP A 523 12.40 45.27 -11.49
N ASP A 524 11.88 45.42 -12.71
CA ASP A 524 10.54 44.99 -13.13
C ASP A 524 10.26 43.51 -12.86
N ILE A 525 11.23 42.62 -13.09
CA ILE A 525 10.98 41.17 -13.02
C ILE A 525 10.68 40.71 -11.59
N LEU A 526 11.25 41.41 -10.61
CA LEU A 526 11.11 41.09 -9.19
C LEU A 526 9.75 41.54 -8.61
N SER A 527 9.01 42.38 -9.34
CA SER A 527 7.67 42.85 -8.95
C SER A 527 6.54 42.17 -9.73
N ARG A 528 6.85 41.50 -10.85
CA ARG A 528 5.82 40.85 -11.69
C ARG A 528 5.28 39.57 -11.04
N PRO A 529 3.98 39.26 -11.20
CA PRO A 529 3.45 37.94 -10.91
C PRO A 529 4.21 36.85 -11.66
N GLY A 530 4.36 35.68 -11.04
CA GLY A 530 5.07 34.54 -11.60
C GLY A 530 5.63 33.64 -10.50
N GLU A 531 6.35 32.61 -10.92
CA GLU A 531 7.06 31.68 -10.05
C GLU A 531 8.56 31.82 -10.28
N TRP A 532 9.29 32.29 -9.28
CA TRP A 532 10.72 32.57 -9.39
C TRP A 532 11.49 32.02 -8.19
N THR A 533 12.70 31.52 -8.44
CA THR A 533 13.68 31.25 -7.39
C THR A 533 14.87 32.18 -7.58
N LEU A 534 15.14 33.02 -6.58
CA LEU A 534 16.15 34.06 -6.63
C LEU A 534 17.24 33.82 -5.57
N PHE A 535 18.48 33.69 -6.03
CA PHE A 535 19.66 33.62 -5.17
C PHE A 535 20.21 35.03 -4.93
N VAL A 536 20.20 35.49 -3.67
CA VAL A 536 20.47 36.89 -3.33
C VAL A 536 21.80 36.99 -2.58
N PRO A 537 22.86 37.51 -3.21
CA PRO A 537 24.11 37.82 -2.52
C PRO A 537 23.93 39.00 -1.55
N THR A 538 24.37 38.83 -0.31
CA THR A 538 24.44 39.91 0.68
C THR A 538 25.47 40.98 0.28
N ASN A 539 25.39 42.18 0.89
CA ASN A 539 26.39 43.23 0.72
C ASN A 539 27.83 42.76 1.07
N ASP A 540 27.98 41.78 1.98
CA ASP A 540 29.27 41.18 2.31
C ASP A 540 29.91 40.44 1.11
N ALA A 541 29.09 39.87 0.20
CA ALA A 541 29.57 39.24 -1.03
C ALA A 541 30.29 40.22 -1.99
N PHE A 542 30.02 41.52 -1.85
CA PHE A 542 30.62 42.60 -2.66
C PHE A 542 31.73 43.36 -1.91
N LYS A 543 32.12 42.87 -0.72
CA LYS A 543 33.14 43.51 0.12
C LYS A 543 34.53 43.43 -0.52
N GLY A 544 35.20 44.58 -0.61
CA GLY A 544 36.51 44.70 -1.26
C GLY A 544 36.46 45.23 -2.70
N LEU A 545 35.28 45.60 -3.20
CA LEU A 545 35.16 46.49 -4.37
C LEU A 545 35.25 47.96 -3.93
N THR A 546 36.01 48.77 -4.68
CA THR A 546 35.89 50.24 -4.65
C THR A 546 34.61 50.69 -5.37
N ASP A 547 34.29 51.99 -5.33
CA ASP A 547 33.18 52.50 -6.14
C ASP A 547 33.53 52.46 -7.64
N ASP A 548 34.79 52.72 -8.02
CA ASP A 548 35.27 52.50 -9.40
C ASP A 548 35.08 51.05 -9.88
N ASP A 549 35.34 50.05 -9.01
CA ASP A 549 35.11 48.63 -9.34
C ASP A 549 33.62 48.35 -9.63
N LYS A 550 32.70 49.01 -8.90
CA LYS A 550 31.24 48.87 -9.10
C LYS A 550 30.82 49.55 -10.40
N ASP A 551 31.36 50.74 -10.69
CA ASP A 551 31.08 51.46 -11.93
C ASP A 551 31.55 50.67 -13.17
N ILE A 552 32.70 50.01 -13.10
CA ILE A 552 33.17 49.12 -14.17
C ILE A 552 32.24 47.89 -14.31
N LEU A 553 31.76 47.31 -13.19
CA LEU A 553 30.80 46.21 -13.22
C LEU A 553 29.42 46.63 -13.80
N MET A 554 29.00 47.89 -13.59
CA MET A 554 27.77 48.45 -14.15
C MET A 554 27.92 48.95 -15.60
N ARG A 555 29.14 49.26 -16.05
CA ARG A 555 29.42 49.79 -17.40
C ARG A 555 29.04 48.80 -18.50
N ASP A 556 29.31 47.50 -18.33
CA ASP A 556 28.85 46.47 -19.27
C ASP A 556 27.51 45.89 -18.81
N LYS A 557 26.43 46.52 -19.30
CA LYS A 557 25.05 46.13 -19.00
C LYS A 557 24.71 44.71 -19.45
N ASN A 558 25.33 44.19 -20.52
CA ASN A 558 25.07 42.84 -21.02
C ASN A 558 25.82 41.79 -20.19
N ALA A 559 27.05 42.07 -19.74
CA ALA A 559 27.74 41.26 -18.74
C ALA A 559 26.94 41.22 -17.43
N LEU A 560 26.52 42.37 -16.93
CA LEU A 560 25.78 42.47 -15.67
C LEU A 560 24.44 41.72 -15.73
N ARG A 561 23.68 41.87 -16.82
CA ARG A 561 22.46 41.08 -17.06
C ARG A 561 22.73 39.58 -17.05
N ASN A 562 23.79 39.10 -17.70
CA ASN A 562 24.13 37.67 -17.68
C ASN A 562 24.42 37.18 -16.25
N ILE A 563 25.24 37.92 -15.49
CA ILE A 563 25.60 37.56 -14.11
C ILE A 563 24.36 37.51 -13.21
N LEU A 564 23.48 38.52 -13.30
CA LEU A 564 22.27 38.59 -12.47
C LEU A 564 21.22 37.54 -12.87
N LEU A 565 21.02 37.28 -14.17
CA LEU A 565 20.10 36.25 -14.65
C LEU A 565 20.58 34.82 -14.36
N TYR A 566 21.84 34.63 -13.98
CA TYR A 566 22.35 33.35 -13.45
C TYR A 566 21.91 33.11 -11.99
N HIS A 567 21.47 34.15 -11.28
CA HIS A 567 20.89 34.04 -9.94
C HIS A 567 19.37 33.79 -9.95
N LEU A 568 18.73 33.77 -11.12
CA LEU A 568 17.28 33.64 -11.29
C LEU A 568 16.94 32.33 -12.01
N ILE A 569 15.92 31.63 -11.50
CA ILE A 569 15.37 30.40 -12.08
C ILE A 569 13.84 30.56 -12.19
N GLN A 570 13.25 30.07 -13.28
CA GLN A 570 11.79 29.94 -13.42
C GLN A 570 11.27 28.75 -12.59
N GLY A 571 10.26 28.98 -11.76
CA GLY A 571 9.69 28.01 -10.83
C GLY A 571 10.11 28.29 -9.38
N VAL A 572 9.28 27.86 -8.42
CA VAL A 572 9.57 27.95 -6.98
C VAL A 572 10.26 26.67 -6.53
N PHE A 573 11.48 26.78 -6.02
CA PHE A 573 12.29 25.67 -5.53
C PHE A 573 12.73 25.92 -4.09
N ILE A 574 11.99 25.35 -3.15
CA ILE A 574 12.30 25.42 -1.71
C ILE A 574 13.21 24.26 -1.31
N GLY A 575 14.16 24.53 -0.41
CA GLY A 575 15.10 23.56 0.12
C GLY A 575 14.41 22.38 0.79
N SER A 576 13.39 22.64 1.60
CA SER A 576 12.58 21.59 2.25
C SER A 576 11.88 20.61 1.28
N GLY A 577 11.73 20.98 0.00
CA GLY A 577 11.18 20.14 -1.07
C GLY A 577 12.18 19.21 -1.76
N PHE A 578 13.49 19.36 -1.50
CA PHE A 578 14.52 18.50 -2.08
C PHE A 578 14.81 17.26 -1.23
N GLU A 579 15.11 16.15 -1.91
CA GLU A 579 15.60 14.94 -1.27
C GLU A 579 16.99 15.18 -0.65
N PRO A 580 17.20 14.93 0.65
CA PRO A 580 18.48 15.15 1.32
C PRO A 580 19.62 14.37 0.65
N GLY A 581 20.76 15.05 0.43
CA GLY A 581 21.94 14.48 -0.21
C GLY A 581 21.89 14.40 -1.74
N VAL A 582 20.75 14.65 -2.39
CA VAL A 582 20.61 14.61 -3.85
C VAL A 582 20.91 15.98 -4.47
N THR A 583 21.74 16.00 -5.52
CA THR A 583 22.03 17.22 -6.28
C THR A 583 21.01 17.42 -7.40
N ASN A 584 20.20 18.46 -7.26
CA ASN A 584 19.22 18.91 -8.23
C ASN A 584 19.88 19.86 -9.24
N ILE A 585 19.70 19.61 -10.53
CA ILE A 585 20.31 20.40 -11.62
C ILE A 585 19.23 21.28 -12.23
N LEU A 586 19.26 22.58 -11.92
CA LEU A 586 18.27 23.54 -12.41
C LEU A 586 18.87 24.47 -13.46
N LYS A 587 18.06 24.86 -14.45
CA LYS A 587 18.46 25.78 -15.51
C LYS A 587 18.07 27.22 -15.13
N THR A 588 19.07 28.09 -15.08
CA THR A 588 18.88 29.53 -14.83
C THR A 588 18.33 30.24 -16.07
N ILE A 589 17.82 31.45 -15.88
CA ILE A 589 17.37 32.31 -16.98
C ILE A 589 18.53 32.74 -17.90
N GLN A 590 19.75 32.85 -17.37
CA GLN A 590 20.97 33.01 -18.17
C GLN A 590 21.22 31.82 -19.12
N GLY A 591 20.72 30.63 -18.76
CA GLY A 591 20.83 29.38 -19.52
C GLY A 591 21.83 28.39 -18.94
N GLY A 592 22.80 28.88 -18.14
CA GLY A 592 23.69 28.04 -17.33
C GLY A 592 22.94 27.25 -16.26
N LYS A 593 23.59 26.20 -15.74
CA LYS A 593 23.03 25.32 -14.71
C LYS A 593 23.46 25.74 -13.31
N LEU A 594 22.56 25.61 -12.33
CA LEU A 594 22.87 25.63 -10.90
C LEU A 594 22.67 24.23 -10.32
N TYR A 595 23.52 23.88 -9.36
CA TYR A 595 23.53 22.60 -8.66
C TYR A 595 23.07 22.83 -7.22
N LEU A 596 21.84 22.42 -6.89
CA LEU A 596 21.22 22.61 -5.58
C LEU A 596 21.19 21.32 -4.78
N LYS A 597 21.60 21.35 -3.52
CA LYS A 597 21.69 20.15 -2.67
C LYS A 597 21.37 20.51 -1.22
N ILE A 598 20.57 19.69 -0.54
CA ILE A 598 20.33 19.84 0.90
C ILE A 598 21.21 18.88 1.67
N VAL A 599 21.94 19.38 2.67
CA VAL A 599 22.74 18.58 3.60
C VAL A 599 22.55 19.15 5.00
N ASN A 600 22.11 18.33 5.95
CA ASN A 600 21.84 18.73 7.35
C ASN A 600 21.00 20.03 7.43
N ASP A 601 19.84 20.01 6.75
CA ASP A 601 18.89 21.12 6.61
C ASP A 601 19.48 22.45 6.08
N THR A 602 20.71 22.42 5.55
CA THR A 602 21.37 23.56 4.88
C THR A 602 21.27 23.40 3.37
N LEU A 603 20.80 24.42 2.65
CA LEU A 603 20.85 24.46 1.20
C LEU A 603 22.26 24.81 0.72
N LEU A 604 22.79 24.04 -0.23
CA LEU A 604 24.01 24.34 -0.97
C LEU A 604 23.69 24.67 -2.42
N VAL A 605 24.39 25.65 -2.95
CA VAL A 605 24.27 26.20 -4.31
C VAL A 605 25.64 26.17 -4.95
N ASN A 606 25.87 25.28 -5.93
CA ASN A 606 27.21 24.99 -6.48
C ASN A 606 28.25 24.69 -5.36
N GLU A 607 27.88 23.83 -4.41
CA GLU A 607 28.65 23.49 -3.19
C GLU A 607 28.93 24.67 -2.21
N LEU A 608 28.32 25.84 -2.44
CA LEU A 608 28.35 26.97 -1.48
C LEU A 608 27.12 26.91 -0.57
N LYS A 609 27.32 26.93 0.74
CA LYS A 609 26.22 27.02 1.71
C LYS A 609 25.45 28.34 1.54
N SER A 610 24.12 28.28 1.55
CA SER A 610 23.28 29.43 1.83
C SER A 610 23.42 29.86 3.29
N ARG A 611 23.03 31.10 3.57
CA ARG A 611 22.97 31.68 4.91
C ARG A 611 21.57 31.61 5.49
N GLU A 612 20.58 31.93 4.66
CA GLU A 612 19.14 31.75 4.90
C GLU A 612 18.55 31.15 3.61
N SER A 613 17.55 30.28 3.72
CA SER A 613 16.82 29.69 2.59
C SER A 613 15.32 29.74 2.85
N ASP A 614 14.53 29.47 1.82
CA ASP A 614 13.07 29.33 1.92
C ASP A 614 12.33 30.61 2.38
N LEU A 615 12.91 31.77 2.05
CA LEU A 615 12.26 33.06 2.28
C LEU A 615 11.18 33.30 1.23
N MET A 616 9.95 32.90 1.55
CA MET A 616 8.80 32.92 0.63
C MET A 616 8.32 34.34 0.27
N ALA A 617 8.12 34.56 -1.03
CA ALA A 617 7.52 35.75 -1.62
C ALA A 617 6.24 35.41 -2.41
N THR A 618 5.35 36.37 -2.61
CA THR A 618 4.09 36.18 -3.37
C THR A 618 4.33 35.76 -4.81
N ASN A 619 5.47 36.14 -5.39
CA ASN A 619 5.92 35.77 -6.74
C ASN A 619 7.20 34.92 -6.76
N GLY A 620 7.59 34.26 -5.65
CA GLY A 620 8.76 33.38 -5.66
C GLY A 620 9.30 32.95 -4.31
N VAL A 621 10.57 32.58 -4.28
CA VAL A 621 11.37 32.28 -3.08
C VAL A 621 12.76 32.91 -3.18
N ILE A 622 13.27 33.43 -2.06
CA ILE A 622 14.63 33.94 -1.92
C ILE A 622 15.49 32.95 -1.15
N HIS A 623 16.70 32.71 -1.67
CA HIS A 623 17.79 32.03 -0.97
C HIS A 623 18.96 33.00 -0.80
N VAL A 624 19.33 33.30 0.44
CA VAL A 624 20.40 34.26 0.76
C VAL A 624 21.75 33.56 0.73
N ILE A 625 22.72 34.17 0.03
CA ILE A 625 24.07 33.63 -0.14
C ILE A 625 25.14 34.68 0.18
N ASP A 626 26.32 34.24 0.60
CA ASP A 626 27.44 35.13 0.98
C ASP A 626 28.45 35.36 -0.17
N LYS A 627 28.16 34.91 -1.40
CA LYS A 627 29.04 35.03 -2.58
C LYS A 627 28.22 35.30 -3.84
N LEU A 628 28.79 36.04 -4.79
CA LEU A 628 28.22 36.19 -6.13
C LEU A 628 28.37 34.88 -6.92
N LEU A 629 27.28 34.36 -7.49
CA LEU A 629 27.30 33.19 -8.36
C LEU A 629 27.75 33.58 -9.77
N TYR A 630 28.57 32.74 -10.38
CA TYR A 630 29.02 32.90 -11.77
C TYR A 630 29.06 31.55 -12.51
N PRO A 631 28.56 31.49 -13.76
CA PRO A 631 28.60 30.26 -14.56
C PRO A 631 30.04 29.98 -15.04
N ALA A 632 30.68 28.93 -14.53
CA ALA A 632 32.10 28.64 -14.76
C ALA A 632 32.51 28.53 -16.25
N ASP A 633 31.61 28.05 -17.11
CA ASP A 633 31.85 27.88 -18.54
C ASP A 633 31.82 29.19 -19.35
N LEU A 634 31.29 30.28 -18.79
CA LEU A 634 31.11 31.57 -19.46
C LEU A 634 32.41 32.39 -19.43
N PRO A 635 33.12 32.54 -20.57
CA PRO A 635 34.37 33.26 -20.59
C PRO A 635 34.16 34.77 -20.40
N VAL A 636 35.12 35.41 -19.75
CA VAL A 636 35.25 36.87 -19.69
C VAL A 636 36.23 37.31 -20.78
N GLY A 637 35.88 38.33 -21.57
CA GLY A 637 36.76 38.89 -22.60
C GLY A 637 37.46 40.20 -22.26
N ASN A 638 37.09 40.84 -21.15
CA ASN A 638 37.60 42.13 -20.70
C ASN A 638 38.49 41.96 -19.44
N ASP A 639 39.74 42.42 -19.51
CA ASP A 639 40.73 42.30 -18.42
C ASP A 639 40.33 43.06 -17.13
N GLN A 640 39.65 44.20 -17.24
CA GLN A 640 39.14 44.97 -16.10
C GLN A 640 38.03 44.21 -15.38
N LEU A 641 37.05 43.69 -16.15
CA LEU A 641 35.96 42.88 -15.63
C LEU A 641 36.47 41.58 -15.01
N LEU A 642 37.45 40.91 -15.64
CA LEU A 642 38.09 39.72 -15.07
C LEU A 642 38.74 40.02 -13.72
N THR A 643 39.40 41.18 -13.59
CA THR A 643 40.05 41.60 -12.34
C THR A 643 39.03 41.80 -11.22
N ILE A 644 37.89 42.43 -11.51
CA ILE A 644 36.79 42.63 -10.54
C ILE A 644 36.14 41.30 -10.17
N LEU A 645 35.82 40.45 -11.15
CA LEU A 645 35.22 39.15 -10.88
C LEU A 645 36.16 38.25 -10.06
N LYS A 646 37.49 38.32 -10.26
CA LYS A 646 38.48 37.63 -9.40
C LYS A 646 38.54 38.16 -7.96
N LYS A 647 38.17 39.42 -7.70
CA LYS A 647 38.02 39.93 -6.31
C LYS A 647 36.84 39.26 -5.60
N LEU A 648 35.72 39.08 -6.31
CA LEU A 648 34.45 38.53 -5.80
C LEU A 648 34.42 37.00 -5.72
N ILE A 649 34.85 36.34 -6.80
CA ILE A 649 34.64 34.91 -7.06
C ILE A 649 35.98 34.19 -6.87
N LYS A 650 36.17 33.65 -5.66
CA LYS A 650 37.39 32.92 -5.26
C LYS A 650 37.22 31.39 -5.22
N TYR A 651 36.00 30.90 -5.50
CA TYR A 651 35.63 29.50 -5.33
C TYR A 651 35.63 28.68 -6.64
N ILE A 652 35.83 29.35 -7.78
CA ILE A 652 36.04 28.74 -9.12
C ILE A 652 37.14 29.50 -9.85
N GLN A 653 37.75 28.85 -10.84
CA GLN A 653 38.61 29.54 -11.80
C GLN A 653 37.76 30.14 -12.92
N ILE A 654 37.86 31.45 -13.13
CA ILE A 654 37.14 32.14 -14.20
C ILE A 654 37.90 31.97 -15.52
N LYS A 655 37.22 31.41 -16.53
CA LYS A 655 37.74 31.30 -17.89
C LYS A 655 37.90 32.69 -18.51
N PHE A 656 39.08 32.99 -19.06
CA PHE A 656 39.32 34.20 -19.85
C PHE A 656 39.55 33.82 -21.31
N VAL A 657 38.84 34.48 -22.22
CA VAL A 657 39.03 34.38 -23.66
C VAL A 657 38.97 35.79 -24.20
N ARG A 658 40.12 36.35 -24.58
CA ARG A 658 40.21 37.73 -25.09
C ARG A 658 39.17 37.95 -26.20
N ASP A 659 38.52 39.11 -26.15
CA ASP A 659 37.46 39.55 -27.07
C ASP A 659 36.15 38.73 -27.03
N SER A 660 35.98 37.78 -26.09
CA SER A 660 34.69 37.10 -25.90
C SER A 660 33.63 38.03 -25.32
N THR A 661 32.50 38.18 -26.01
CA THR A 661 31.37 39.00 -25.56
C THR A 661 30.31 38.16 -24.84
N PHE A 662 29.58 38.79 -23.92
CA PHE A 662 28.43 38.17 -23.27
C PHE A 662 27.26 38.10 -24.26
N LYS A 663 26.60 36.94 -24.33
CA LYS A 663 25.40 36.77 -25.16
C LYS A 663 24.30 37.71 -24.67
N GLU A 664 23.70 38.49 -25.56
CA GLU A 664 22.52 39.28 -25.20
C GLU A 664 21.34 38.34 -24.91
N ILE A 665 20.74 38.49 -23.73
CA ILE A 665 19.55 37.74 -23.31
C ILE A 665 18.36 38.67 -23.53
N PRO A 666 17.46 38.38 -24.49
CA PRO A 666 16.35 39.27 -24.79
C PRO A 666 15.37 39.25 -23.62
N LEU A 667 15.07 40.42 -23.06
CA LEU A 667 14.14 40.60 -21.94
C LEU A 667 12.67 40.24 -22.29
N THR A 668 12.43 39.66 -23.47
CA THR A 668 11.12 39.17 -23.92
C THR A 668 10.62 37.98 -23.11
N PHE A 669 11.49 37.19 -22.47
CA PHE A 669 11.08 36.05 -21.65
C PHE A 669 10.16 36.40 -20.46
N TYR A 670 10.04 37.69 -20.11
CA TYR A 670 9.12 38.20 -19.07
C TYR A 670 8.28 39.42 -19.51
N LYS A 671 8.31 39.79 -20.80
CA LYS A 671 7.45 40.84 -21.36
C LYS A 671 6.16 40.23 -21.91
N ILE A 672 5.09 40.34 -21.14
CA ILE A 672 3.72 40.13 -21.62
C ILE A 672 3.34 41.32 -22.50
N ASN A 673 2.88 41.07 -23.73
CA ASN A 673 2.18 42.08 -24.52
C ASN A 673 0.78 42.27 -23.94
N ILE A 674 0.52 43.43 -23.32
CA ILE A 674 -0.85 43.82 -22.96
C ILE A 674 -1.58 44.14 -24.27
N ILE A 675 -2.48 43.25 -24.67
CA ILE A 675 -3.45 43.56 -25.74
C ILE A 675 -4.63 44.25 -25.05
N GLU A 676 -4.69 45.58 -25.12
CA GLU A 676 -5.89 46.34 -24.74
C GLU A 676 -7.00 46.12 -25.77
N SER A 677 -7.65 44.95 -25.73
CA SER A 677 -8.86 44.71 -26.50
C SER A 677 -10.05 45.38 -25.82
N ASN A 678 -10.30 46.65 -26.17
CA ASN A 678 -11.58 47.31 -25.89
C ASN A 678 -12.72 46.54 -26.56
N VAL A 679 -13.43 45.70 -25.80
CA VAL A 679 -14.63 45.01 -26.25
C VAL A 679 -15.77 45.36 -25.29
N GLN A 680 -16.77 46.08 -25.78
CA GLN A 680 -18.01 46.34 -25.04
C GLN A 680 -18.86 45.06 -24.98
N PRO A 681 -19.54 44.77 -23.85
CA PRO A 681 -20.37 43.59 -23.72
C PRO A 681 -21.70 43.77 -24.45
N ILE A 682 -21.90 43.03 -25.55
CA ILE A 682 -23.24 42.79 -26.10
C ILE A 682 -23.82 41.57 -25.38
N ILE A 683 -24.91 41.77 -24.66
CA ILE A 683 -25.63 40.69 -23.95
C ILE A 683 -26.66 40.09 -24.91
N THR A 684 -26.47 38.83 -25.28
CA THR A 684 -27.51 37.96 -25.84
C THR A 684 -27.50 36.63 -25.10
N LYS A 685 -28.67 36.21 -24.62
CA LYS A 685 -28.87 34.92 -23.93
C LYS A 685 -28.78 33.77 -24.93
N GLU A 686 -28.03 32.72 -24.59
CA GLU A 686 -28.39 31.31 -24.83
C GLU A 686 -27.45 30.37 -24.03
N ASP A 687 -27.85 29.11 -23.86
CA ASP A 687 -27.29 28.15 -22.89
C ASP A 687 -25.87 27.62 -23.24
N PRO A 688 -25.12 27.03 -22.28
CA PRO A 688 -23.69 26.81 -22.41
C PRO A 688 -23.35 25.59 -23.28
N SER A 689 -22.72 25.83 -24.42
CA SER A 689 -21.92 24.82 -25.13
C SER A 689 -20.43 25.18 -25.05
N ILE A 690 -19.62 24.27 -24.50
CA ILE A 690 -18.19 24.49 -24.28
C ILE A 690 -17.47 24.55 -25.63
N THR A 691 -16.94 25.73 -25.97
CA THR A 691 -16.05 25.92 -27.12
C THR A 691 -14.63 26.23 -26.64
N GLN A 692 -13.74 25.23 -26.70
CA GLN A 692 -12.30 25.46 -26.52
C GLN A 692 -11.73 26.19 -27.74
N LEU A 693 -10.94 27.24 -27.50
CA LEU A 693 -10.30 28.02 -28.55
C LEU A 693 -8.93 27.43 -28.92
N THR A 694 -8.85 26.73 -30.05
CA THR A 694 -7.59 26.17 -30.56
C THR A 694 -6.72 27.27 -31.20
N LYS A 695 -5.44 27.38 -30.81
CA LYS A 695 -4.42 28.02 -31.65
C LYS A 695 -3.04 27.36 -31.58
N LEU A 696 -2.98 26.22 -32.29
CA LEU A 696 -1.87 25.79 -33.16
C LEU A 696 -0.43 26.20 -32.76
N ILE A 697 0.32 25.28 -32.15
CA ILE A 697 1.75 25.11 -32.42
C ILE A 697 2.02 23.63 -32.69
N GLU A 698 2.56 23.40 -33.89
CA GLU A 698 3.04 22.18 -34.56
C GLU A 698 3.37 20.91 -33.74
N GLY A 699 2.83 19.76 -34.17
CA GLY A 699 3.43 18.43 -33.93
C GLY A 699 2.52 17.33 -33.36
N GLU A 700 1.52 16.84 -34.11
CA GLU A 700 0.75 15.65 -33.71
C GLU A 700 1.50 14.33 -34.02
N PRO A 701 1.55 13.37 -33.06
CA PRO A 701 1.96 11.99 -33.32
C PRO A 701 0.76 11.11 -33.70
N GLU A 702 0.81 10.45 -34.87
CA GLU A 702 -0.23 9.51 -35.29
C GLU A 702 -0.23 8.20 -34.47
N PHE A 703 -1.42 7.72 -34.09
CA PHE A 703 -1.61 6.39 -33.50
C PHE A 703 -2.63 5.55 -34.27
N LYS A 704 -2.17 4.44 -34.87
CA LYS A 704 -3.02 3.41 -35.51
C LYS A 704 -3.22 2.18 -34.61
N ILE A 705 -4.33 1.46 -34.77
CA ILE A 705 -4.66 0.19 -34.10
C ILE A 705 -4.41 -0.98 -35.07
N VAL A 706 -3.94 -2.12 -34.56
CA VAL A 706 -3.72 -3.39 -35.29
C VAL A 706 -4.24 -4.55 -34.44
N ARG A 707 -4.77 -5.60 -35.08
CA ARG A 707 -5.22 -6.86 -34.47
C ARG A 707 -4.58 -8.08 -35.16
N GLU A 708 -4.71 -9.25 -34.52
CA GLU A 708 -4.08 -10.57 -34.75
C GLU A 708 -3.68 -10.99 -36.19
N GLY A 709 -2.50 -11.64 -36.29
CA GLY A 709 -1.89 -12.16 -37.53
C GLY A 709 -1.15 -11.07 -38.34
N GLU A 710 0.16 -11.12 -38.63
CA GLU A 710 1.12 -12.23 -38.51
C GLU A 710 2.60 -11.75 -38.42
N THR A 711 3.47 -12.75 -38.27
CA THR A 711 4.94 -12.92 -38.31
C THR A 711 5.89 -11.80 -38.81
N ILE A 712 7.10 -11.78 -38.21
CA ILE A 712 8.20 -10.82 -38.41
C ILE A 712 9.25 -11.31 -39.42
N THR A 713 9.75 -10.44 -40.31
CA THR A 713 10.64 -10.86 -41.43
C THR A 713 12.05 -10.26 -41.49
N LYS A 714 12.45 -9.27 -40.67
CA LYS A 714 13.87 -8.83 -40.66
C LYS A 714 14.36 -8.26 -39.33
N VAL A 715 15.32 -8.93 -38.69
CA VAL A 715 16.02 -8.44 -37.48
C VAL A 715 17.21 -7.57 -37.85
N ILE A 716 17.35 -6.41 -37.24
CA ILE A 716 18.56 -5.58 -37.24
C ILE A 716 19.06 -5.49 -35.79
N HIS A 717 20.27 -6.00 -35.53
CA HIS A 717 20.92 -5.86 -34.23
C HIS A 717 21.62 -4.48 -34.15
N GLY A 718 21.19 -3.64 -33.21
CA GLY A 718 21.96 -2.46 -32.81
C GLY A 718 23.15 -2.82 -31.94
N GLU A 719 24.18 -1.96 -31.92
CA GLU A 719 25.35 -2.16 -31.04
C GLU A 719 24.94 -2.21 -29.56
N PRO A 720 25.52 -3.14 -28.76
CA PRO A 720 25.12 -3.33 -27.38
C PRO A 720 25.55 -2.17 -26.47
N ILE A 721 24.59 -1.57 -25.77
CA ILE A 721 24.86 -0.58 -24.73
C ILE A 721 25.27 -1.33 -23.45
N ILE A 722 26.53 -1.20 -23.06
CA ILE A 722 27.07 -1.77 -21.83
C ILE A 722 27.12 -0.70 -20.75
N LYS A 723 26.55 -0.98 -19.57
CA LYS A 723 26.64 -0.14 -18.37
C LYS A 723 27.20 -0.96 -17.22
N THR A 724 28.32 -0.50 -16.66
CA THR A 724 28.93 -1.10 -15.47
C THR A 724 28.68 -0.20 -14.27
N TYR A 725 28.23 -0.78 -13.15
CA TYR A 725 28.06 -0.05 -11.89
C TYR A 725 28.34 -0.97 -10.69
N THR A 726 28.88 -0.40 -9.61
CA THR A 726 29.23 -1.14 -8.40
C THR A 726 28.02 -1.21 -7.47
N LYS A 727 27.58 -2.43 -7.12
CA LYS A 727 26.48 -2.68 -6.18
C LYS A 727 27.03 -3.35 -4.93
N ILE A 728 26.62 -2.89 -3.75
CA ILE A 728 27.00 -3.55 -2.49
C ILE A 728 26.01 -4.68 -2.22
N ILE A 729 26.51 -5.91 -2.16
CA ILE A 729 25.76 -7.12 -1.81
C ILE A 729 26.48 -7.76 -0.62
N ASP A 730 25.74 -8.11 0.43
CA ASP A 730 26.26 -8.64 1.71
C ASP A 730 27.49 -7.88 2.27
N GLY A 731 27.45 -6.55 2.16
CA GLY A 731 28.48 -5.65 2.69
C GLY A 731 29.78 -5.58 1.88
N ARG A 732 29.85 -6.18 0.69
CA ARG A 732 31.00 -6.06 -0.23
C ARG A 732 30.61 -5.39 -1.55
N PRO A 733 31.43 -4.48 -2.12
CA PRO A 733 31.18 -3.93 -3.44
C PRO A 733 31.45 -5.00 -4.51
N VAL A 734 30.46 -5.26 -5.37
CA VAL A 734 30.55 -6.14 -6.54
C VAL A 734 30.26 -5.28 -7.79
N GLU A 735 31.13 -5.35 -8.81
CA GLU A 735 30.84 -4.69 -10.08
C GLU A 735 29.83 -5.52 -10.89
N VAL A 736 28.67 -4.93 -11.16
CA VAL A 736 27.62 -5.50 -12.00
C VAL A 736 27.70 -4.85 -13.37
N THR A 737 27.81 -5.66 -14.42
CA THR A 737 27.83 -5.20 -15.82
C THR A 737 26.52 -5.58 -16.50
N GLU A 738 25.66 -4.60 -16.77
CA GLU A 738 24.46 -4.80 -17.58
C GLU A 738 24.76 -4.55 -19.06
N LYS A 739 24.36 -5.48 -19.93
CA LYS A 739 24.46 -5.36 -21.38
C LYS A 739 23.07 -5.34 -21.99
N LYS A 740 22.65 -4.19 -22.53
CA LYS A 740 21.36 -4.04 -23.21
C LYS A 740 21.57 -4.07 -24.73
N VAL A 741 20.94 -5.04 -25.39
CA VAL A 741 20.88 -5.17 -26.86
C VAL A 741 19.51 -4.71 -27.32
N THR A 742 19.45 -3.99 -28.44
CA THR A 742 18.18 -3.61 -29.08
C THR A 742 18.07 -4.35 -30.43
N GLU A 743 16.99 -5.10 -30.62
CA GLU A 743 16.59 -5.65 -31.93
C GLU A 743 15.48 -4.80 -32.52
N GLU A 744 15.68 -4.27 -33.72
CA GLU A 744 14.57 -3.76 -34.55
C GLU A 744 14.10 -4.85 -35.51
N ARG A 745 12.78 -4.93 -35.72
CA ARG A 745 12.12 -6.01 -36.47
C ARG A 745 11.12 -5.47 -37.47
N ILE A 746 11.49 -5.46 -38.75
CA ILE A 746 10.64 -4.98 -39.86
C ILE A 746 9.70 -6.11 -40.33
N ILE A 747 8.46 -5.74 -40.69
CA ILE A 747 7.42 -6.64 -41.22
C ILE A 747 6.92 -6.09 -42.57
N GLN A 748 6.83 -6.94 -43.59
CA GLN A 748 6.11 -6.70 -44.84
C GLN A 748 4.97 -7.71 -44.98
N GLY A 749 3.78 -7.25 -45.39
CA GLY A 749 2.61 -8.11 -45.60
C GLY A 749 2.57 -8.79 -46.97
N PRO A 750 1.73 -9.82 -47.15
CA PRO A 750 1.68 -10.64 -48.36
C PRO A 750 1.00 -9.95 -49.55
N GLU A 751 1.39 -10.39 -50.75
CA GLU A 751 0.97 -9.88 -52.05
C GLU A 751 -0.36 -10.54 -52.51
N ILE A 752 -1.39 -9.76 -52.84
CA ILE A 752 -2.70 -10.31 -53.25
C ILE A 752 -2.64 -10.76 -54.72
N LYS A 753 -2.85 -12.06 -54.96
CA LYS A 753 -2.98 -12.65 -56.30
C LYS A 753 -4.43 -12.99 -56.62
N TYR A 754 -4.87 -12.62 -57.82
CA TYR A 754 -6.20 -12.93 -58.34
C TYR A 754 -6.13 -14.17 -59.26
N THR A 755 -7.06 -15.11 -59.09
CA THR A 755 -7.16 -16.30 -59.94
C THR A 755 -8.60 -16.47 -60.44
N ARG A 756 -8.77 -16.62 -61.76
CA ARG A 756 -10.06 -16.88 -62.41
C ARG A 756 -10.19 -18.38 -62.65
N ILE A 757 -11.23 -19.02 -62.13
CA ILE A 757 -11.53 -20.44 -62.34
C ILE A 757 -12.85 -20.55 -63.10
N THR A 758 -12.86 -21.34 -64.17
CA THR A 758 -14.07 -21.78 -64.88
C THR A 758 -14.13 -23.30 -64.80
N ALA A 759 -15.14 -23.84 -64.13
CA ALA A 759 -15.39 -25.27 -64.08
C ALA A 759 -16.39 -25.66 -65.19
N GLY A 760 -16.10 -26.75 -65.90
CA GLY A 760 -17.01 -27.34 -66.88
C GLY A 760 -16.90 -28.85 -66.81
N GLY A 761 -18.04 -29.54 -66.78
CA GLY A 761 -18.11 -30.99 -66.65
C GLY A 761 -18.20 -31.46 -65.19
N SER A 762 -19.04 -32.45 -64.95
CA SER A 762 -19.38 -32.98 -63.63
C SER A 762 -18.27 -33.85 -63.03
N ASP A 763 -17.48 -33.27 -62.12
CA ASP A 763 -16.75 -33.96 -61.05
C ASP A 763 -16.62 -32.98 -59.85
N ASN A 764 -17.77 -32.54 -59.34
CA ASN A 764 -17.91 -31.43 -58.41
C ASN A 764 -18.22 -31.88 -56.96
N GLU A 765 -17.22 -31.76 -56.09
CA GLU A 765 -17.32 -31.14 -54.74
C GLU A 765 -15.98 -31.30 -54.02
N GLU A 766 -15.47 -32.52 -53.98
CA GLU A 766 -14.32 -32.91 -53.15
C GLU A 766 -13.02 -32.28 -53.66
N LYS A 767 -12.90 -32.12 -54.98
CA LYS A 767 -11.79 -31.40 -55.63
C LYS A 767 -11.88 -29.88 -55.49
N LEU A 768 -13.09 -29.32 -55.29
CA LEU A 768 -13.30 -27.90 -54.99
C LEU A 768 -13.00 -27.60 -53.52
N LYS A 769 -13.40 -28.46 -52.59
CA LYS A 769 -13.05 -28.35 -51.16
C LYS A 769 -11.53 -28.37 -50.98
N LYS A 770 -10.82 -29.27 -51.67
CA LYS A 770 -9.35 -29.30 -51.67
C LYS A 770 -8.66 -28.08 -52.30
N LEU A 771 -9.37 -27.25 -53.07
CA LEU A 771 -8.86 -25.99 -53.63
C LEU A 771 -9.24 -24.76 -52.79
N LEU A 772 -10.01 -24.95 -51.71
CA LEU A 772 -10.47 -23.88 -50.80
C LEU A 772 -9.91 -24.02 -49.37
N GLU A 773 -9.23 -25.12 -49.04
CA GLU A 773 -8.58 -25.32 -47.74
C GLU A 773 -7.13 -24.76 -47.67
N GLU A 774 -6.58 -24.25 -48.79
CA GLU A 774 -5.30 -23.52 -48.82
C GLU A 774 -5.47 -22.14 -49.51
N GLU A 775 -5.31 -21.07 -48.72
CA GLU A 775 -5.03 -19.68 -49.15
C GLU A 775 -5.97 -18.98 -50.18
N VAL A 776 -7.30 -18.97 -49.96
CA VAL A 776 -8.21 -18.04 -50.67
C VAL A 776 -9.05 -17.22 -49.69
N THR A 777 -8.70 -15.94 -49.51
CA THR A 777 -9.37 -15.04 -48.55
C THR A 777 -10.58 -14.26 -49.12
N LYS A 778 -10.82 -14.30 -50.44
CA LYS A 778 -12.04 -13.74 -51.05
C LYS A 778 -12.29 -14.28 -52.47
N VAL A 779 -13.51 -14.76 -52.73
CA VAL A 779 -14.00 -15.08 -54.09
C VAL A 779 -14.96 -13.95 -54.52
N THR A 780 -14.76 -13.40 -55.72
CA THR A 780 -15.52 -12.23 -56.21
C THR A 780 -16.55 -12.54 -57.30
N LYS A 781 -16.59 -13.77 -57.83
CA LYS A 781 -17.66 -14.21 -58.73
C LYS A 781 -17.77 -15.74 -58.80
N PHE A 782 -18.97 -16.27 -58.63
CA PHE A 782 -19.32 -17.66 -58.89
C PHE A 782 -20.32 -17.69 -60.06
N ILE A 783 -20.19 -18.64 -60.98
CA ILE A 783 -21.10 -18.80 -62.12
C ILE A 783 -21.34 -20.30 -62.30
N GLU A 784 -22.52 -20.76 -61.90
CA GLU A 784 -23.08 -22.02 -62.37
C GLU A 784 -23.94 -21.75 -63.62
N GLY A 785 -23.93 -22.68 -64.58
CA GLY A 785 -24.86 -22.64 -65.71
C GLY A 785 -26.24 -23.18 -65.27
N ASP A 786 -27.38 -22.68 -65.77
CA ASP A 786 -27.54 -21.69 -66.85
C ASP A 786 -27.93 -20.29 -66.34
N GLY A 787 -27.05 -19.31 -66.56
CA GLY A 787 -27.48 -17.99 -67.02
C GLY A 787 -28.16 -17.01 -66.04
N GLN A 788 -28.11 -17.21 -64.72
CA GLN A 788 -28.62 -16.22 -63.76
C GLN A 788 -27.58 -15.79 -62.70
N LEU A 789 -27.47 -14.49 -62.47
CA LEU A 789 -26.55 -13.87 -61.50
C LEU A 789 -27.26 -13.70 -60.16
N LEU A 790 -26.67 -14.22 -59.09
CA LEU A 790 -27.12 -13.99 -57.70
C LEU A 790 -26.65 -12.61 -57.21
N GLU A 791 -27.47 -11.92 -56.42
CA GLU A 791 -27.18 -10.58 -55.88
C GLU A 791 -26.54 -10.64 -54.48
N ASP A 792 -25.81 -9.57 -54.12
CA ASP A 792 -24.94 -9.50 -52.93
C ASP A 792 -25.62 -9.81 -51.57
N GLU A 793 -26.95 -9.68 -51.46
CA GLU A 793 -27.67 -9.99 -50.22
C GLU A 793 -27.84 -11.49 -49.95
N GLU A 794 -27.95 -12.34 -50.98
CA GLU A 794 -28.01 -13.79 -50.79
C GLU A 794 -26.65 -14.37 -50.39
N ILE A 795 -25.57 -13.81 -50.95
CA ILE A 795 -24.18 -14.12 -50.57
C ILE A 795 -23.93 -13.73 -49.10
N LYS A 796 -24.48 -12.61 -48.61
CA LYS A 796 -24.41 -12.23 -47.19
C LYS A 796 -25.18 -13.16 -46.27
N ARG A 797 -26.31 -13.75 -46.70
CA ARG A 797 -27.09 -14.71 -45.90
C ARG A 797 -26.36 -16.04 -45.70
N LEU A 798 -25.57 -16.48 -46.68
CA LEU A 798 -24.73 -17.69 -46.56
C LEU A 798 -23.55 -17.55 -45.58
N LEU A 799 -23.21 -16.32 -45.16
CA LEU A 799 -22.00 -16.01 -44.38
C LEU A 799 -22.27 -15.43 -42.98
N GLN A 800 -23.51 -15.49 -42.47
CA GLN A 800 -23.81 -15.10 -41.09
C GLN A 800 -23.29 -16.14 -40.08
N GLY A 801 -22.01 -16.02 -39.69
CA GLY A 801 -21.36 -16.98 -38.80
C GLY A 801 -20.13 -16.53 -37.99
N ALA A 802 -19.77 -15.24 -37.98
CA ALA A 802 -18.74 -14.69 -37.07
C ALA A 802 -18.82 -13.14 -36.96
N GLY A 803 -18.58 -12.56 -35.78
CA GLY A 803 -18.49 -11.10 -35.58
C GLY A 803 -17.49 -10.68 -34.48
N THR A 804 -16.95 -9.43 -34.61
CA THR A 804 -16.47 -8.43 -33.60
C THR A 804 -15.53 -8.82 -32.42
N GLU A 805 -14.76 -7.95 -31.75
CA GLU A 805 -14.08 -6.65 -32.03
C GLU A 805 -12.92 -6.40 -31.02
N TYR A 806 -12.01 -5.44 -31.30
CA TYR A 806 -11.11 -4.67 -30.38
C TYR A 806 -9.59 -4.96 -30.13
N THR A 807 -8.78 -3.91 -30.36
CA THR A 807 -7.53 -3.47 -29.67
C THR A 807 -6.12 -4.09 -29.92
N LYS A 808 -5.10 -3.30 -29.50
CA LYS A 808 -3.68 -3.23 -29.90
C LYS A 808 -2.71 -3.60 -28.75
N VAL A 809 -1.52 -4.16 -29.04
CA VAL A 809 -0.42 -4.36 -28.07
C VAL A 809 0.97 -4.10 -28.70
N THR A 810 1.92 -3.59 -27.92
CA THR A 810 3.37 -3.51 -28.25
C THR A 810 4.17 -4.15 -27.12
N LYS A 811 5.15 -5.02 -27.43
CA LYS A 811 5.89 -5.81 -26.42
C LYS A 811 7.37 -5.44 -26.38
N VAL A 812 7.86 -5.06 -25.20
CA VAL A 812 9.29 -5.01 -24.88
C VAL A 812 9.71 -6.40 -24.40
N ILE A 813 10.86 -6.90 -24.87
CA ILE A 813 11.45 -8.16 -24.39
C ILE A 813 12.67 -7.80 -23.55
N GLU A 814 12.54 -7.91 -22.23
CA GLU A 814 13.68 -7.99 -21.33
C GLU A 814 14.10 -9.46 -21.25
N GLY A 815 15.28 -9.78 -21.75
CA GLY A 815 15.93 -11.08 -21.51
C GLY A 815 16.61 -11.06 -20.14
N GLU A 816 16.56 -12.18 -19.42
CA GLU A 816 17.21 -12.30 -18.11
C GLU A 816 18.71 -11.95 -18.20
N PRO A 817 19.25 -11.13 -17.28
CA PRO A 817 20.66 -10.79 -17.29
C PRO A 817 21.51 -12.01 -16.95
N GLN A 818 22.38 -12.43 -17.87
CA GLN A 818 23.47 -13.34 -17.53
C GLN A 818 24.46 -12.61 -16.61
N ILE A 819 24.37 -12.92 -15.32
CA ILE A 819 25.28 -12.42 -14.30
C ILE A 819 26.66 -13.06 -14.52
N ILE A 820 27.64 -12.27 -14.96
CA ILE A 820 29.05 -12.67 -14.98
C ILE A 820 29.73 -12.07 -13.76
N GLU A 821 29.72 -12.81 -12.65
CA GLU A 821 30.47 -12.45 -11.44
C GLU A 821 31.98 -12.57 -11.69
N ARG A 822 32.71 -11.48 -11.39
CA ARG A 822 34.18 -11.49 -11.25
C ARG A 822 34.55 -11.00 -9.87
N GLU A 823 35.04 -11.89 -9.01
CA GLU A 823 35.63 -11.49 -7.74
C GLU A 823 36.87 -10.63 -7.95
N ILE A 824 36.85 -9.41 -7.43
CA ILE A 824 38.04 -8.55 -7.35
C ILE A 824 38.91 -9.08 -6.19
N LYS A 825 39.92 -9.89 -6.52
CA LYS A 825 40.92 -10.35 -5.54
C LYS A 825 41.67 -9.14 -4.96
N LYS A 826 41.58 -8.95 -3.64
CA LYS A 826 42.43 -8.01 -2.89
C LYS A 826 43.90 -8.39 -3.05
N VAL A 827 44.65 -7.58 -3.79
CA VAL A 827 46.11 -7.53 -3.66
C VAL A 827 46.42 -6.74 -2.39
N HIS A 828 47.09 -7.36 -1.42
CA HIS A 828 47.75 -6.61 -0.35
C HIS A 828 48.99 -5.90 -0.92
N LEU A 829 49.12 -4.62 -0.62
CA LEU A 829 50.37 -3.89 -0.63
C LEU A 829 50.50 -3.23 0.75
N GLU A 830 51.72 -3.27 1.29
CA GLU A 830 52.09 -2.85 2.65
C GLU A 830 52.00 -1.33 2.85
#